data_AF-A0A945CZ00-F1
#
_entry.id   AF-A0A945CZ00-F1
#
_cell.length_a   1.000
_cell.length_b   1.000
_cell.length_c   1.000
_cell.angle_alpha   90.00
_cell.angle_beta   90.00
_cell.angle_gamma   90.00
#
_symmetry.space_group_name_H-M   'P 1'
#
loop_
_entity.id
_entity.type
_entity.pdbx_description
1 polymer ?
#
loop_
_entity_poly.entity_id
_entity_poly.type
_entity_poly.pdbx_seq_one_letter_code
_entity_poly.pdbx_strand_id
1 'polypeptide(L)'
;MDCTKINISRKGWATVPALIMLTVIASITAGMASVSWTNVRSSQAMIAIAKAQSAAESGLSFASIRLLDEVSRYIIDRGVIDDELAQRLWEGTWTPADGMVTVVPPSDYVVGSSSGLGIVHSLHDVYEQVDAHWIEVTADDALLPTIDPVTFALEVKPIALDASGDTYFRLSYELIENDTRILVTSVGEAAGITRTISMEFDLDKRIDYALVAMSRIMLGRNVLVEGPVGTRYGVNGGELDANFGTPLVMQSDFFGIDPALLDLDISTFTALVLANDVDGDNRLRLGHPTEGLGLGGAIQDYDGNQYISEMDLFLSRYDSNGDISVVYDPAQALYAGYPGLSQEFSSDLQLAMLIDNARSDRNNDGVVNSLDRDLGWDDGIIDARDHYAKVEGNIGFAVDVAAWEAATGQQWQEDVHGAIVSEYGSSGSQFALSEDQLVELTTSMFSDAQTWFETESMTGIPFGDTSSGQVSSNLLGGGTYIPASQNVWEGVPWESDGAYDWYQRPVYKNMAFNNVRIPQGTNAVFEDCMFVGVTWVETSEEVSDPNWNFAGAMQPDGSGGYEYQFEDLTAESGGVTYSDTREVSNNVRFHDCTFLGSIAGDVPTEFTHWRNKIQVTGESRFFLDPSDPDLDDQDDGATLKVVLESIDPVDLEQLSRSSVLMPGWSVEIGAFQNNESVGVNLTGTIISGLLDLRGVVDVHGVILSTYRPVEGEGPLYYGGKADAFNTTIGYFGPENGDGEGIDDALKEFAGYGRVSIRANPDAALPDGVPWPITIVPDGTSYQEGS
;
A
#
# COMPACT_ATOMS: atom_id res chain seq x y z
N MET A 1 32.19 116.64 38.73
CA MET A 1 31.52 115.80 37.72
C MET A 1 32.45 114.63 37.47
N ASP A 2 32.37 113.59 38.29
CA ASP A 2 31.33 112.55 38.25
C ASP A 2 31.39 111.73 36.94
N CYS A 3 31.97 110.54 37.01
CA CYS A 3 31.21 109.28 36.91
C CYS A 3 32.17 108.09 37.02
N THR A 4 32.10 107.43 38.16
CA THR A 4 32.69 106.12 38.48
C THR A 4 31.96 105.01 37.70
N LYS A 5 32.71 104.14 37.01
CA LYS A 5 32.23 102.81 36.62
C LYS A 5 33.03 101.76 37.38
N ILE A 6 32.36 101.15 38.36
CA ILE A 6 32.84 100.01 39.14
C ILE A 6 32.71 98.76 38.25
N ASN A 7 33.83 98.11 37.96
CA ASN A 7 33.88 96.86 37.20
C ASN A 7 33.93 95.69 38.21
N ILE A 8 32.78 95.08 38.49
CA ILE A 8 32.69 93.90 39.37
C ILE A 8 32.98 92.67 38.51
N SER A 9 34.14 92.03 38.71
CA SER A 9 34.44 90.74 38.08
C SER A 9 33.53 89.65 38.68
N ARG A 10 32.54 89.19 37.92
CA ARG A 10 31.77 87.99 38.26
C ARG A 10 32.65 86.75 38.01
N LYS A 11 33.33 86.27 39.04
CA LYS A 11 34.01 84.96 39.03
C LYS A 11 33.07 83.89 39.59
N GLY A 12 32.83 82.82 38.82
CA GLY A 12 32.63 81.46 39.38
C GLY A 12 31.23 80.85 39.52
N TRP A 13 30.12 81.52 39.16
CA TRP A 13 28.77 80.93 39.34
C TRP A 13 28.26 80.08 38.16
N ALA A 14 28.78 80.28 36.94
CA ALA A 14 28.37 79.48 35.77
C ALA A 14 29.06 78.10 35.70
N THR A 15 30.20 77.93 36.37
CA THR A 15 30.99 76.70 36.37
C THR A 15 30.33 75.56 37.15
N VAL A 16 29.58 75.85 38.21
CA VAL A 16 28.93 74.82 39.04
C VAL A 16 27.74 74.16 38.31
N PRO A 17 26.79 74.91 37.71
CA PRO A 17 25.74 74.32 36.87
C PRO A 17 26.31 73.58 35.65
N ALA A 18 27.37 74.12 35.03
CA ALA A 18 28.01 73.48 33.88
C ALA A 18 28.66 72.14 34.26
N LEU A 19 29.34 72.05 35.40
CA LEU A 19 29.90 70.80 35.91
C LEU A 19 28.80 69.80 36.26
N ILE A 20 27.72 70.22 36.94
CA ILE A 20 26.58 69.33 37.25
C ILE A 20 25.93 68.81 35.97
N MET A 21 25.73 69.67 34.96
CA MET A 21 25.16 69.26 33.66
C MET A 21 26.07 68.27 32.92
N LEU A 22 27.40 68.49 32.95
CA LEU A 22 28.38 67.56 32.40
C LEU A 22 28.32 66.19 33.10
N THR A 23 28.19 66.17 34.42
CA THR A 23 28.07 64.92 35.19
C THR A 23 26.77 64.18 34.87
N VAL A 24 25.65 64.90 34.72
CA VAL A 24 24.34 64.32 34.33
C VAL A 24 24.38 63.78 32.89
N ILE A 25 24.97 64.52 31.95
CA ILE A 25 25.12 64.05 30.57
C ILE A 25 26.04 62.81 30.53
N ALA A 26 27.15 62.82 31.28
CA ALA A 26 28.06 61.68 31.35
C ALA A 26 27.39 60.44 31.97
N SER A 27 26.57 60.60 33.01
CA SER A 27 25.86 59.47 33.63
C SER A 27 24.74 58.92 32.74
N ILE A 28 23.98 59.77 32.04
CA ILE A 28 22.99 59.35 31.05
C ILE A 28 23.67 58.63 29.88
N THR A 29 24.79 59.17 29.38
CA THR A 29 25.56 58.56 28.28
C THR A 29 26.10 57.19 28.69
N ALA A 30 26.64 57.05 29.91
CA ALA A 30 27.08 55.77 30.45
C ALA A 30 25.92 54.77 30.63
N GLY A 31 24.76 55.25 31.11
CA GLY A 31 23.54 54.43 31.21
C GLY A 31 23.04 53.93 29.86
N MET A 32 22.98 54.81 28.85
CA MET A 32 22.59 54.45 27.48
C MET A 32 23.60 53.49 26.83
N ALA A 33 24.90 53.68 27.06
CA ALA A 33 25.93 52.76 26.58
C ALA A 33 25.81 51.38 27.23
N SER A 34 25.52 51.32 28.53
CA SER A 34 25.28 50.06 29.24
C SER A 34 24.06 49.32 28.69
N VAL A 35 22.93 50.02 28.49
CA VAL A 35 21.71 49.41 27.93
C VAL A 35 21.95 48.94 26.50
N SER A 36 22.65 49.73 25.68
CA SER A 36 23.00 49.35 24.31
C SER A 36 23.86 48.09 24.29
N TRP A 37 24.83 47.97 25.20
CA TRP A 37 25.69 46.79 25.29
C TRP A 37 24.93 45.54 25.76
N THR A 38 23.99 45.70 26.71
CA THR A 38 23.07 44.62 27.11
C THR A 38 22.20 44.19 25.94
N ASN A 39 21.66 45.11 25.14
CA ASN A 39 20.86 44.79 23.96
C ASN A 39 21.66 44.05 22.89
N VAL A 40 22.91 44.46 22.63
CA VAL A 40 23.80 43.76 21.69
C VAL A 40 24.10 42.34 22.17
N ARG A 41 24.42 42.16 23.47
CA ARG A 41 24.65 40.83 24.04
C ARG A 41 23.41 39.94 23.98
N SER A 42 22.24 40.49 24.29
CA SER A 42 20.98 39.76 24.20
C SER A 42 20.69 39.37 22.75
N SER A 43 20.88 40.27 21.78
CA SER A 43 20.72 39.96 20.36
C SER A 43 21.71 38.87 19.90
N GLN A 44 22.98 38.93 20.32
CA GLN A 44 23.96 37.89 20.02
C GLN A 44 23.58 36.54 20.62
N ALA A 45 23.09 36.51 21.86
CA ALA A 45 22.61 35.28 22.50
C ALA A 45 21.40 34.70 21.77
N MET A 46 20.43 35.53 21.35
CA MET A 46 19.27 35.06 20.58
C MET A 46 19.68 34.49 19.22
N ILE A 47 20.65 35.10 18.53
CA ILE A 47 21.19 34.56 17.27
C ILE A 47 21.90 33.23 17.50
N ALA A 48 22.71 33.12 18.55
CA ALA A 48 23.41 31.88 18.89
C ALA A 48 22.42 30.76 19.28
N ILE A 49 21.36 31.07 20.03
CA ILE A 49 20.27 30.14 20.35
C ILE A 49 19.59 29.64 19.06
N ALA A 50 19.22 30.56 18.16
CA ALA A 50 18.56 30.20 16.90
C ALA A 50 19.46 29.34 15.99
N LYS A 51 20.77 29.65 15.96
CA LYS A 51 21.75 28.84 15.22
C LYS A 51 21.94 27.46 15.82
N ALA A 52 22.06 27.34 17.14
CA ALA A 52 22.19 26.06 17.82
C ALA A 52 20.94 25.19 17.61
N GLN A 53 19.75 25.79 17.67
CA GLN A 53 18.49 25.11 17.36
C GLN A 53 18.45 24.61 15.91
N SER A 54 18.73 25.50 14.94
CA SER A 54 18.75 25.13 13.53
C SER A 54 19.80 24.07 13.21
N ALA A 55 20.93 24.06 13.93
CA ALA A 55 21.93 23.00 13.84
C ALA A 55 21.42 21.67 14.39
N ALA A 56 20.72 21.68 15.52
CA ALA A 56 20.12 20.48 16.07
C ALA A 56 19.06 19.89 15.11
N GLU A 57 18.17 20.73 14.55
CA GLU A 57 17.13 20.33 13.58
C GLU A 57 17.75 19.78 12.29
N SER A 58 18.75 20.47 11.75
CA SER A 58 19.48 20.00 10.56
C SER A 58 20.19 18.68 10.83
N GLY A 59 20.76 18.52 12.03
CA GLY A 59 21.41 17.29 12.44
C GLY A 59 20.44 16.12 12.56
N LEU A 60 19.23 16.33 13.12
CA LEU A 60 18.21 15.30 13.21
C LEU A 60 17.74 14.84 11.82
N SER A 61 17.49 15.79 10.91
CA SER A 61 17.12 15.47 9.52
C SER A 61 18.24 14.77 8.75
N PHE A 62 19.49 15.19 8.94
CA PHE A 62 20.63 14.50 8.34
C PHE A 62 20.77 13.08 8.89
N ALA A 63 20.62 12.93 10.20
CA ALA A 63 20.76 11.66 10.89
C ALA A 63 19.69 10.65 10.47
N SER A 64 18.45 11.09 10.27
CA SER A 64 17.34 10.23 9.83
C SER A 64 17.52 9.72 8.41
N ILE A 65 17.93 10.59 7.48
CA ILE A 65 18.22 10.19 6.09
C ILE A 65 19.36 9.17 6.08
N ARG A 66 20.44 9.45 6.80
CA ARG A 66 21.57 8.53 6.88
C ARG A 66 21.19 7.19 7.52
N LEU A 67 20.34 7.20 8.55
CA LEU A 67 19.83 5.96 9.16
C LEU A 67 19.02 5.15 8.16
N LEU A 68 18.09 5.78 7.45
CA LEU A 68 17.28 5.11 6.42
C LEU A 68 18.13 4.52 5.29
N ASP A 69 19.12 5.28 4.79
CA ASP A 69 20.05 4.81 3.75
C ASP A 69 20.81 3.54 4.17
N GLU A 70 21.23 3.44 5.44
CA GLU A 70 21.94 2.27 5.92
C GLU A 70 21.02 1.10 6.27
N VAL A 71 19.84 1.39 6.83
CA VAL A 71 18.84 0.39 7.23
C VAL A 71 18.23 -0.30 6.00
N SER A 72 17.88 0.45 4.96
CA SER A 72 17.32 -0.07 3.70
C SER A 72 18.22 -1.05 2.94
N ARG A 73 19.49 -1.15 3.32
CA ARG A 73 20.42 -2.14 2.76
C ARG A 73 20.21 -3.55 3.31
N TYR A 74 19.48 -3.69 4.43
CA TYR A 74 19.22 -4.97 5.09
C TYR A 74 17.93 -5.55 4.53
N ILE A 75 18.03 -6.66 3.81
CA ILE A 75 16.91 -7.40 3.26
C ILE A 75 16.68 -8.61 4.15
N ILE A 76 15.47 -8.73 4.70
CA ILE A 76 15.09 -9.85 5.58
C ILE A 76 13.87 -10.59 5.03
N ASP A 77 13.78 -11.88 5.28
CA ASP A 77 12.61 -12.70 4.92
C ASP A 77 11.54 -12.73 6.03
N ARG A 78 11.91 -12.59 7.31
CA ARG A 78 10.95 -12.42 8.43
C ARG A 78 9.97 -11.30 8.16
N GLY A 79 8.69 -11.57 8.37
CA GLY A 79 7.61 -10.61 8.08
C GLY A 79 7.48 -9.52 9.14
N VAL A 80 7.79 -9.84 10.40
CA VAL A 80 7.70 -8.91 11.54
C VAL A 80 9.06 -8.82 12.24
N ILE A 81 9.45 -7.60 12.62
CA ILE A 81 10.63 -7.35 13.43
C ILE A 81 10.18 -7.23 14.90
N ASP A 82 10.49 -8.25 15.70
CA ASP A 82 10.32 -8.16 17.16
C ASP A 82 11.55 -7.52 17.84
N ASP A 83 11.46 -7.26 19.14
CA ASP A 83 12.52 -6.64 19.93
C ASP A 83 13.82 -7.47 19.92
N GLU A 84 13.71 -8.80 19.95
CA GLU A 84 14.87 -9.70 19.86
C GLU A 84 15.56 -9.64 18.50
N LEU A 85 14.80 -9.58 17.39
CA LEU A 85 15.34 -9.45 16.04
C LEU A 85 15.92 -8.06 15.81
N ALA A 86 15.27 -6.99 16.27
CA ALA A 86 15.77 -5.62 16.20
C ALA A 86 17.14 -5.50 16.89
N GLN A 87 17.29 -6.05 18.10
CA GLN A 87 18.56 -6.07 18.80
C GLN A 87 19.65 -6.80 18.00
N ARG A 88 19.32 -7.95 17.43
CA ARG A 88 20.28 -8.75 16.64
C ARG A 88 20.67 -8.07 15.34
N LEU A 89 19.75 -7.39 14.65
CA LEU A 89 20.00 -6.59 13.46
C LEU A 89 20.89 -5.38 13.77
N TRP A 90 20.63 -4.71 14.89
CA TRP A 90 21.44 -3.58 15.36
C TRP A 90 22.88 -4.01 15.66
N GLU A 91 23.06 -5.06 16.45
CA GLU A 91 24.38 -5.54 16.93
C GLU A 91 25.16 -6.39 15.92
N GLY A 92 24.50 -6.97 14.91
CA GLY A 92 25.15 -7.90 13.97
C GLY A 92 25.22 -9.34 14.45
N THR A 93 24.33 -9.76 15.34
CA THR A 93 24.39 -11.05 16.06
C THR A 93 23.33 -12.06 15.64
N TRP A 94 22.60 -11.79 14.56
CA TRP A 94 21.58 -12.70 14.01
C TRP A 94 22.16 -14.07 13.59
N THR A 95 21.30 -15.07 13.59
CA THR A 95 21.61 -16.47 13.31
C THR A 95 20.69 -17.01 12.22
N PRO A 96 20.97 -18.19 11.63
CA PRO A 96 20.05 -18.80 10.68
C PRO A 96 18.66 -19.16 11.23
N ALA A 97 18.44 -19.10 12.55
CA ALA A 97 17.10 -19.27 13.14
C ALA A 97 16.23 -18.01 12.98
N ASP A 98 16.86 -16.88 12.65
CA ASP A 98 16.25 -15.57 12.54
C ASP A 98 15.77 -15.28 11.12
N GLY A 99 15.86 -16.27 10.24
CA GLY A 99 15.61 -16.12 8.81
C GLY A 99 16.85 -15.72 8.03
N MET A 100 16.65 -15.48 6.75
CA MET A 100 17.65 -14.99 5.82
C MET A 100 17.78 -13.47 5.95
N VAL A 101 18.98 -13.02 6.33
CA VAL A 101 19.36 -11.60 6.35
C VAL A 101 20.47 -11.37 5.33
N THR A 102 20.20 -10.57 4.32
CA THR A 102 21.15 -10.18 3.27
C THR A 102 21.43 -8.70 3.35
N VAL A 103 22.70 -8.31 3.41
CA VAL A 103 23.10 -6.89 3.43
C VAL A 103 23.67 -6.50 2.07
N VAL A 104 22.97 -5.61 1.37
CA VAL A 104 23.36 -5.11 0.05
C VAL A 104 24.50 -4.08 0.23
N PRO A 105 25.52 -4.05 -0.67
CA PRO A 105 26.51 -2.99 -0.66
C PRO A 105 25.86 -1.64 -1.00
N PRO A 106 26.41 -0.51 -0.50
CA PRO A 106 25.89 0.80 -0.84
C PRO A 106 26.10 1.12 -2.32
N SER A 107 25.15 1.80 -2.94
CA SER A 107 25.18 2.15 -4.38
C SER A 107 26.16 3.30 -4.69
N ASP A 108 26.26 4.27 -3.77
CA ASP A 108 26.83 5.58 -4.06
C ASP A 108 28.25 5.78 -3.54
N TYR A 109 28.72 4.87 -2.67
CA TYR A 109 30.03 4.98 -2.03
C TYR A 109 30.63 3.60 -1.76
N VAL A 110 31.88 3.56 -1.30
CA VAL A 110 32.58 2.31 -1.00
C VAL A 110 33.22 2.40 0.38
N VAL A 111 32.94 1.39 1.22
CA VAL A 111 33.61 1.18 2.51
C VAL A 111 34.84 0.28 2.29
N GLY A 112 36.01 0.77 2.66
CA GLY A 112 37.27 0.07 2.41
C GLY A 112 37.55 -1.07 3.37
N SER A 113 37.13 -0.93 4.63
CA SER A 113 37.24 -1.95 5.67
C SER A 113 36.06 -1.84 6.61
N SER A 114 35.22 -2.87 6.69
CA SER A 114 34.09 -2.83 7.61
C SER A 114 34.52 -3.04 9.07
N SER A 115 33.89 -2.32 10.00
CA SER A 115 34.12 -2.42 11.44
C SER A 115 33.44 -3.61 12.10
N GLY A 116 32.41 -4.19 11.47
CA GLY A 116 31.62 -5.30 12.03
C GLY A 116 30.39 -5.64 11.18
N LEU A 117 29.52 -6.50 11.72
CA LEU A 117 28.18 -6.75 11.17
C LEU A 117 27.16 -5.92 11.94
N GLY A 118 25.99 -5.64 11.37
CA GLY A 118 24.91 -4.92 12.06
C GLY A 118 24.79 -3.44 11.69
N ILE A 119 23.60 -2.88 11.89
CA ILE A 119 23.24 -1.53 11.44
C ILE A 119 24.18 -0.49 12.05
N VAL A 120 24.50 -0.63 13.34
CA VAL A 120 25.40 0.29 14.05
C VAL A 120 26.80 0.34 13.43
N HIS A 121 27.29 -0.80 12.92
CA HIS A 121 28.59 -0.90 12.26
C HIS A 121 28.57 -0.29 10.85
N SER A 122 27.49 -0.48 10.09
CA SER A 122 27.30 0.18 8.79
C SER A 122 27.29 1.71 8.95
N LEU A 123 26.57 2.23 9.95
CA LEU A 123 26.57 3.66 10.28
C LEU A 123 27.96 4.15 10.69
N HIS A 124 28.64 3.43 11.58
CA HIS A 124 30.00 3.75 12.01
C HIS A 124 30.96 3.86 10.81
N ASP A 125 30.90 2.88 9.90
CA ASP A 125 31.76 2.79 8.74
C ASP A 125 31.57 3.99 7.78
N VAL A 126 30.33 4.41 7.56
CA VAL A 126 30.01 5.57 6.70
C VAL A 126 30.51 6.87 7.32
N TYR A 127 30.27 7.08 8.61
CA TYR A 127 30.73 8.28 9.31
C TYR A 127 32.25 8.38 9.38
N GLU A 128 32.97 7.27 9.50
CA GLU A 128 34.43 7.27 9.56
C GLU A 128 35.08 7.39 8.17
N GLN A 129 34.54 6.71 7.15
CA GLN A 129 35.24 6.52 5.87
C GLN A 129 34.69 7.39 4.73
N VAL A 130 33.44 7.85 4.81
CA VAL A 130 32.73 8.50 3.69
C VAL A 130 32.38 9.95 4.04
N ASP A 131 31.72 10.19 5.16
CA ASP A 131 31.22 11.51 5.54
C ASP A 131 32.35 12.42 6.07
N ALA A 132 33.09 13.05 5.16
CA ALA A 132 34.29 13.86 5.47
C ALA A 132 34.01 15.28 6.03
N HIS A 133 32.77 15.62 6.37
CA HIS A 133 32.37 16.96 6.85
C HIS A 133 32.57 17.19 8.35
N TRP A 134 33.17 16.23 9.04
CA TRP A 134 33.43 16.31 10.47
C TRP A 134 34.53 17.32 10.83
N ILE A 135 34.48 17.81 12.07
CA ILE A 135 35.49 18.64 12.71
C ILE A 135 35.84 18.09 14.10
N GLU A 136 37.04 18.40 14.58
CA GLU A 136 37.44 18.12 15.97
C GLU A 136 37.37 19.42 16.77
N VAL A 137 36.40 19.52 17.69
CA VAL A 137 36.21 20.72 18.53
C VAL A 137 36.98 20.57 19.85
N THR A 138 37.00 19.35 20.39
CA THR A 138 37.71 18.94 21.60
C THR A 138 38.72 17.84 21.28
N ALA A 139 39.66 17.61 22.19
CA ALA A 139 40.65 16.54 22.01
C ALA A 139 40.02 15.13 22.06
N ASP A 140 38.86 14.98 22.69
CA ASP A 140 38.15 13.71 22.82
C ASP A 140 37.42 13.34 21.51
N ASP A 141 37.08 14.33 20.68
CA ASP A 141 36.43 14.11 19.37
C ASP A 141 37.32 13.31 18.40
N ALA A 142 38.64 13.29 18.63
CA ALA A 142 39.58 12.49 17.84
C ALA A 142 39.42 10.97 18.02
N LEU A 143 38.65 10.52 19.02
CA LEU A 143 38.35 9.12 19.27
C LEU A 143 37.02 8.67 18.66
N LEU A 144 36.20 9.62 18.17
CA LEU A 144 34.94 9.35 17.49
C LEU A 144 35.18 9.04 16.01
N PRO A 145 34.22 8.43 15.28
CA PRO A 145 33.04 7.78 15.82
C PRO A 145 33.40 6.53 16.63
N THR A 146 32.62 6.24 17.69
CA THR A 146 32.82 5.06 18.55
C THR A 146 31.50 4.38 18.86
N ILE A 147 31.54 3.06 19.02
CA ILE A 147 30.42 2.24 19.47
C ILE A 147 30.67 1.87 20.94
N ASP A 148 29.69 2.10 21.82
CA ASP A 148 29.78 1.64 23.20
C ASP A 148 29.72 0.09 23.23
N PRO A 149 30.67 -0.60 23.88
CA PRO A 149 30.74 -2.07 23.85
C PRO A 149 29.67 -2.78 24.68
N VAL A 150 28.83 -2.05 25.43
CA VAL A 150 27.75 -2.58 26.26
C VAL A 150 26.39 -2.19 25.68
N THR A 151 26.17 -0.91 25.38
CA THR A 151 24.87 -0.44 24.88
C THR A 151 24.77 -0.44 23.36
N PHE A 152 25.88 -0.64 22.65
CA PHE A 152 25.96 -0.46 21.19
C PHE A 152 25.45 0.92 20.72
N ALA A 153 25.52 1.94 21.57
CA ALA A 153 25.26 3.32 21.17
C ALA A 153 26.41 3.83 20.30
N LEU A 154 26.07 4.45 19.17
CA LEU A 154 27.02 5.09 18.27
C LEU A 154 27.11 6.59 18.57
N GLU A 155 28.31 7.06 18.87
CA GLU A 155 28.61 8.49 19.02
C GLU A 155 29.45 8.96 17.83
N VAL A 156 29.03 10.05 17.18
CA VAL A 156 29.62 10.55 15.92
C VAL A 156 30.44 11.83 16.15
N LYS A 157 31.47 12.06 15.32
CA LYS A 157 32.22 13.32 15.32
C LYS A 157 31.29 14.52 15.06
N PRO A 158 31.60 15.71 15.61
CA PRO A 158 30.87 16.93 15.29
C PRO A 158 30.89 17.24 13.78
N ILE A 159 29.75 17.60 13.19
CA ILE A 159 29.63 17.95 11.77
C ILE A 159 29.34 19.44 11.64
N ALA A 160 30.19 20.16 10.89
CA ALA A 160 30.05 21.60 10.72
C ALA A 160 28.96 21.94 9.69
N LEU A 161 28.09 22.90 10.00
CA LEU A 161 27.10 23.41 9.04
C LEU A 161 27.69 24.36 8.00
N ASP A 162 28.84 24.95 8.30
CA ASP A 162 29.52 25.89 7.42
C ASP A 162 31.04 25.76 7.51
N ALA A 163 31.73 26.42 6.57
CA ALA A 163 33.18 26.40 6.50
C ALA A 163 33.89 27.08 7.69
N SER A 164 33.17 27.79 8.56
CA SER A 164 33.76 28.41 9.76
C SER A 164 33.98 27.38 10.87
N GLY A 165 33.14 26.34 10.94
CA GLY A 165 33.14 25.37 12.03
C GLY A 165 32.61 25.93 13.36
N ASP A 166 32.11 27.17 13.39
CA ASP A 166 31.59 27.82 14.60
C ASP A 166 30.17 27.35 14.97
N THR A 167 29.49 26.68 14.04
CA THR A 167 28.16 26.09 14.23
C THR A 167 28.17 24.67 13.70
N TYR A 168 27.84 23.72 14.55
CA TYR A 168 27.92 22.30 14.26
C TYR A 168 26.84 21.53 15.02
N PHE A 169 26.64 20.28 14.67
CA PHE A 169 25.83 19.35 15.45
C PHE A 169 26.61 18.07 15.77
N ARG A 170 26.24 17.39 16.86
CA ARG A 170 26.75 16.08 17.26
C ARG A 170 25.59 15.09 17.23
N LEU A 171 25.83 13.90 16.71
CA LEU A 171 24.82 12.86 16.57
C LEU A 171 25.15 11.68 17.46
N SER A 172 24.11 11.09 18.05
CA SER A 172 24.16 9.75 18.63
C SER A 172 22.96 8.92 18.20
N TYR A 173 23.18 7.60 18.11
CA TYR A 173 22.17 6.59 17.77
C TYR A 173 22.20 5.49 18.82
N GLU A 174 21.05 5.12 19.36
CA GLU A 174 20.92 4.07 20.39
C GLU A 174 19.63 3.27 20.17
N LEU A 175 19.70 1.95 20.08
CA LEU A 175 18.51 1.10 20.12
C LEU A 175 17.96 1.08 21.55
N ILE A 176 16.66 1.31 21.71
CA ILE A 176 15.99 1.27 23.01
C ILE A 176 15.93 -0.20 23.51
N GLU A 177 16.18 -0.41 24.80
CA GLU A 177 16.27 -1.75 25.40
C GLU A 177 14.90 -2.48 25.39
N ASN A 178 14.85 -3.68 24.79
CA ASN A 178 13.63 -4.48 24.59
C ASN A 178 12.58 -3.76 23.75
N ASP A 179 13.02 -3.08 22.70
CA ASP A 179 12.18 -2.30 21.80
C ASP A 179 12.75 -2.40 20.36
N THR A 180 11.94 -2.07 19.38
CA THR A 180 12.33 -1.99 17.96
C THR A 180 12.84 -0.60 17.59
N ARG A 181 12.60 0.40 18.46
CA ARG A 181 12.89 1.81 18.19
C ARG A 181 14.34 2.22 18.45
N ILE A 182 14.87 3.02 17.54
CA ILE A 182 16.19 3.66 17.60
C ILE A 182 16.01 5.13 17.99
N LEU A 183 16.59 5.53 19.11
CA LEU A 183 16.68 6.92 19.54
C LEU A 183 17.81 7.61 18.80
N VAL A 184 17.46 8.67 18.06
CA VAL A 184 18.43 9.57 17.42
C VAL A 184 18.47 10.88 18.20
N THR A 185 19.66 11.26 18.67
CA THR A 185 19.87 12.53 19.37
C THR A 185 20.79 13.43 18.56
N SER A 186 20.37 14.69 18.38
CA SER A 186 21.15 15.73 17.73
C SER A 186 21.40 16.90 18.70
N VAL A 187 22.67 17.15 19.00
CA VAL A 187 23.10 18.29 19.83
C VAL A 187 23.73 19.35 18.94
N GLY A 188 22.97 20.40 18.63
CA GLY A 188 23.44 21.58 17.92
C GLY A 188 24.16 22.55 18.84
N GLU A 189 25.31 23.07 18.42
CA GLU A 189 26.08 24.06 19.16
C GLU A 189 26.41 25.28 18.29
N ALA A 190 26.24 26.47 18.87
CA ALA A 190 26.72 27.72 18.28
C ALA A 190 27.23 28.67 19.37
N ALA A 191 28.47 29.13 19.23
CA ALA A 191 29.10 30.07 20.16
C ALA A 191 29.01 29.66 21.66
N GLY A 192 29.13 28.35 21.94
CA GLY A 192 29.07 27.77 23.29
C GLY A 192 27.66 27.63 23.88
N ILE A 193 26.61 27.82 23.07
CA ILE A 193 25.23 27.51 23.42
C ILE A 193 24.85 26.20 22.74
N THR A 194 24.32 25.25 23.51
CA THR A 194 23.85 23.96 23.02
C THR A 194 22.32 23.88 23.00
N ARG A 195 21.79 23.13 22.02
CA ARG A 195 20.40 22.69 21.94
C ARG A 195 20.40 21.21 21.60
N THR A 196 19.64 20.45 22.36
CA THR A 196 19.45 19.01 22.14
C THR A 196 18.06 18.80 21.59
N ILE A 197 17.96 18.01 20.53
CA ILE A 197 16.72 17.51 19.98
C ILE A 197 16.86 16.00 19.82
N SER A 198 15.82 15.25 20.12
CA SER A 198 15.80 13.81 19.90
C SER A 198 14.45 13.34 19.37
N MET A 199 14.48 12.22 18.64
CA MET A 199 13.29 11.54 18.13
C MET A 199 13.58 10.04 18.02
N GLU A 200 12.55 9.23 18.22
CA GLU A 200 12.58 7.78 18.10
C GLU A 200 12.14 7.38 16.69
N PHE A 201 12.79 6.34 16.15
CA PHE A 201 12.53 5.79 14.82
C PHE A 201 12.32 4.29 14.96
N ASP A 202 11.15 3.79 14.60
CA ASP A 202 10.84 2.37 14.66
C ASP A 202 11.54 1.61 13.54
N LEU A 203 12.20 0.50 13.85
CA LEU A 203 12.82 -0.38 12.88
C LEU A 203 11.77 -1.39 12.40
N ASP A 204 11.38 -1.32 11.14
CA ASP A 204 10.23 -2.05 10.64
C ASP A 204 10.48 -2.67 9.25
N LYS A 205 9.62 -3.60 8.84
CA LYS A 205 9.58 -4.12 7.47
C LYS A 205 8.21 -3.85 6.89
N ARG A 206 8.17 -2.99 5.87
CA ARG A 206 6.93 -2.56 5.23
C ARG A 206 6.99 -2.82 3.74
N ILE A 207 5.87 -3.29 3.20
CA ILE A 207 5.63 -3.28 1.76
C ILE A 207 4.70 -2.10 1.51
N ASP A 208 5.27 -0.99 1.07
CA ASP A 208 4.53 0.26 0.87
C ASP A 208 3.56 0.22 -0.31
N TYR A 209 3.48 -0.90 -1.04
CA TYR A 209 2.57 -1.06 -2.17
C TYR A 209 1.20 -1.56 -1.72
N ALA A 210 0.14 -1.03 -2.34
CA ALA A 210 -1.20 -1.63 -2.29
C ALA A 210 -1.28 -2.89 -3.16
N LEU A 211 -0.57 -2.91 -4.29
CA LEU A 211 -0.57 -4.00 -5.25
C LEU A 211 0.81 -4.18 -5.91
N VAL A 212 1.34 -5.39 -5.87
CA VAL A 212 2.50 -5.83 -6.65
C VAL A 212 2.14 -7.07 -7.45
N ALA A 213 2.30 -7.01 -8.77
CA ALA A 213 2.03 -8.14 -9.66
C ALA A 213 3.19 -8.50 -10.58
N MET A 214 3.38 -9.81 -10.78
CA MET A 214 4.30 -10.33 -11.80
C MET A 214 3.64 -10.44 -13.19
N SER A 215 2.32 -10.30 -13.25
CA SER A 215 1.51 -10.25 -14.46
C SER A 215 1.10 -8.82 -14.82
N ARG A 216 0.41 -8.67 -15.95
CA ARG A 216 -0.23 -7.42 -16.35
C ARG A 216 -1.31 -7.04 -15.35
N ILE A 217 -1.38 -5.76 -14.97
CA ILE A 217 -2.41 -5.22 -14.09
C ILE A 217 -3.50 -4.55 -14.93
N MET A 218 -4.76 -4.75 -14.55
CA MET A 218 -5.89 -4.06 -15.16
C MET A 218 -6.74 -3.41 -14.05
N LEU A 219 -6.88 -2.08 -14.09
CA LEU A 219 -7.71 -1.29 -13.16
C LEU A 219 -8.91 -0.71 -13.92
N GLY A 220 -10.08 -1.27 -13.68
CA GLY A 220 -11.31 -0.95 -14.39
C GLY A 220 -11.99 0.31 -13.88
N ARG A 221 -13.23 0.53 -14.34
CA ARG A 221 -14.10 1.58 -13.78
C ARG A 221 -14.52 1.23 -12.35
N ASN A 222 -14.76 2.25 -11.55
CA ASN A 222 -15.12 2.17 -10.13
C ASN A 222 -14.08 1.39 -9.32
N VAL A 223 -12.81 1.65 -9.60
CA VAL A 223 -11.66 1.12 -8.86
C VAL A 223 -10.84 2.27 -8.33
N LEU A 224 -10.62 2.29 -7.02
CA LEU A 224 -9.80 3.28 -6.32
C LEU A 224 -8.69 2.56 -5.55
N VAL A 225 -7.48 3.10 -5.64
CA VAL A 225 -6.31 2.56 -4.94
C VAL A 225 -5.66 3.65 -4.09
N GLU A 226 -5.65 3.47 -2.78
CA GLU A 226 -4.90 4.25 -1.80
C GLU A 226 -3.59 3.50 -1.50
N GLY A 227 -2.55 3.80 -2.27
CA GLY A 227 -1.21 3.25 -2.13
C GLY A 227 -0.51 3.03 -3.49
N PRO A 228 0.82 2.94 -3.49
CA PRO A 228 1.61 2.58 -4.67
C PRO A 228 1.18 1.27 -5.35
N VAL A 229 1.24 1.24 -6.69
CA VAL A 229 0.97 0.05 -7.52
C VAL A 229 2.20 -0.28 -8.35
N GLY A 230 2.65 -1.52 -8.31
CA GLY A 230 3.86 -1.99 -8.98
C GLY A 230 3.63 -3.21 -9.88
N THR A 231 4.21 -3.21 -11.08
CA THR A 231 4.27 -4.43 -11.91
C THR A 231 5.64 -4.65 -12.53
N ARG A 232 6.04 -5.93 -12.57
CA ARG A 232 7.26 -6.37 -13.26
C ARG A 232 7.01 -6.82 -14.69
N TYR A 233 5.76 -6.78 -15.17
CA TYR A 233 5.42 -7.17 -16.53
C TYR A 233 6.10 -6.26 -17.57
N GLY A 234 6.58 -6.86 -18.65
CA GLY A 234 7.23 -6.19 -19.79
C GLY A 234 8.75 -6.30 -19.82
N VAL A 235 9.36 -6.95 -18.83
CA VAL A 235 10.82 -7.16 -18.77
C VAL A 235 11.27 -8.44 -19.48
N ASN A 236 10.39 -9.43 -19.61
CA ASN A 236 10.68 -10.68 -20.30
C ASN A 236 10.25 -10.65 -21.77
N GLY A 237 10.87 -11.50 -22.59
CA GLY A 237 10.50 -11.65 -23.99
C GLY A 237 9.09 -12.23 -24.14
N GLY A 238 8.27 -11.62 -25.01
CA GLY A 238 6.90 -12.06 -25.29
C GLY A 238 5.82 -11.38 -24.44
N GLU A 239 6.19 -10.62 -23.39
CA GLU A 239 5.24 -9.87 -22.57
C GLU A 239 4.74 -8.61 -23.28
N LEU A 240 5.63 -7.85 -23.92
CA LEU A 240 5.21 -6.65 -24.65
C LEU A 240 4.75 -6.97 -26.07
N ASP A 241 3.54 -6.53 -26.43
CA ASP A 241 3.00 -6.66 -27.78
C ASP A 241 2.04 -5.51 -28.17
N ALA A 242 1.67 -5.43 -29.44
CA ALA A 242 0.83 -4.36 -29.97
C ALA A 242 -0.68 -4.55 -29.75
N ASN A 243 -1.10 -5.64 -29.09
CA ASN A 243 -2.50 -5.92 -28.78
C ASN A 243 -2.77 -5.57 -27.31
N PHE A 244 -2.45 -6.48 -26.39
CA PHE A 244 -2.73 -6.36 -24.95
C PHE A 244 -1.48 -6.48 -24.10
N GLY A 245 -0.30 -6.68 -24.70
CA GLY A 245 0.97 -6.80 -23.99
C GLY A 245 1.47 -5.46 -23.44
N THR A 246 0.77 -4.92 -22.45
CA THR A 246 1.13 -3.70 -21.72
C THR A 246 1.22 -3.98 -20.23
N PRO A 247 2.08 -3.29 -19.45
CA PRO A 247 2.23 -3.58 -18.02
C PRO A 247 0.98 -3.26 -17.20
N LEU A 248 0.32 -2.15 -17.52
CA LEU A 248 -0.88 -1.66 -16.84
C LEU A 248 -1.87 -1.13 -17.86
N VAL A 249 -3.15 -1.43 -17.65
CA VAL A 249 -4.26 -0.69 -18.24
C VAL A 249 -5.13 -0.12 -17.13
N MET A 250 -5.46 1.17 -17.21
CA MET A 250 -6.24 1.88 -16.23
C MET A 250 -7.34 2.70 -16.91
N GLN A 251 -8.61 2.43 -16.60
CA GLN A 251 -9.76 3.12 -17.22
C GLN A 251 -10.17 4.38 -16.45
N SER A 252 -10.63 5.40 -17.16
CA SER A 252 -11.30 6.55 -16.53
C SER A 252 -12.59 6.10 -15.84
N ASP A 253 -12.82 6.54 -14.61
CA ASP A 253 -14.08 6.28 -13.91
C ASP A 253 -15.24 7.11 -14.46
N PHE A 254 -14.94 8.28 -15.03
CA PHE A 254 -15.92 9.25 -15.51
C PHE A 254 -16.29 9.10 -16.99
N PHE A 255 -15.41 8.51 -17.81
CA PHE A 255 -15.69 8.27 -19.22
C PHE A 255 -16.80 7.22 -19.39
N GLY A 256 -17.77 7.53 -20.23
CA GLY A 256 -18.95 6.69 -20.48
C GLY A 256 -20.17 7.04 -19.62
N ILE A 257 -20.04 7.95 -18.64
CA ILE A 257 -21.18 8.41 -17.83
C ILE A 257 -22.09 9.34 -18.65
N ASP A 258 -21.52 10.30 -19.38
CA ASP A 258 -22.26 11.20 -20.27
C ASP A 258 -21.58 11.33 -21.64
N PRO A 259 -21.94 10.45 -22.59
CA PRO A 259 -21.41 10.45 -23.95
C PRO A 259 -21.68 11.71 -24.76
N ALA A 260 -22.61 12.57 -24.32
CA ALA A 260 -22.99 13.76 -25.07
C ALA A 260 -22.07 14.95 -24.80
N LEU A 261 -21.54 15.06 -23.57
CA LEU A 261 -20.80 16.24 -23.11
C LEU A 261 -19.53 15.84 -22.35
N LEU A 262 -19.65 15.11 -21.24
CA LEU A 262 -18.52 14.79 -20.38
C LEU A 262 -17.44 14.00 -21.13
N ASP A 263 -17.82 12.99 -21.92
CA ASP A 263 -16.86 12.17 -22.67
C ASP A 263 -16.07 13.00 -23.71
N LEU A 264 -16.68 14.05 -24.28
CA LEU A 264 -16.00 14.94 -25.21
C LEU A 264 -14.97 15.83 -24.50
N ASP A 265 -15.33 16.31 -23.30
CA ASP A 265 -14.44 17.12 -22.47
C ASP A 265 -13.28 16.26 -21.94
N ILE A 266 -13.57 15.03 -21.45
CA ILE A 266 -12.54 14.06 -21.05
C ILE A 266 -11.62 13.74 -22.24
N SER A 267 -12.16 13.41 -23.42
CA SER A 267 -11.32 13.14 -24.61
C SER A 267 -10.40 14.31 -24.96
N THR A 268 -10.88 15.55 -24.77
CA THR A 268 -10.08 16.76 -24.99
C THR A 268 -9.01 16.91 -23.92
N PHE A 269 -9.34 16.62 -22.66
CA PHE A 269 -8.41 16.62 -21.55
C PHE A 269 -7.32 15.56 -21.70
N THR A 270 -7.66 14.31 -22.04
CA THR A 270 -6.70 13.22 -22.29
C THR A 270 -5.69 13.61 -23.38
N ALA A 271 -6.16 14.26 -24.46
CA ALA A 271 -5.26 14.74 -25.51
C ALA A 271 -4.30 15.85 -25.03
N LEU A 272 -4.68 16.64 -24.02
CA LEU A 272 -3.81 17.64 -23.39
C LEU A 272 -2.83 17.00 -22.40
N VAL A 273 -3.25 15.99 -21.65
CA VAL A 273 -2.38 15.16 -20.79
C VAL A 273 -1.26 14.56 -21.64
N LEU A 274 -1.61 13.83 -22.70
CA LEU A 274 -0.67 13.21 -23.65
C LEU A 274 0.33 14.19 -24.30
N ALA A 275 -0.03 15.47 -24.39
CA ALA A 275 0.80 16.47 -25.05
C ALA A 275 1.68 17.26 -24.07
N ASN A 276 1.22 17.44 -22.83
CA ASN A 276 1.76 18.46 -21.95
C ASN A 276 2.08 17.99 -20.53
N ASP A 277 1.60 16.83 -20.08
CA ASP A 277 1.93 16.28 -18.76
C ASP A 277 3.43 15.94 -18.70
N VAL A 278 4.12 16.48 -17.69
CA VAL A 278 5.58 16.39 -17.56
C VAL A 278 5.99 15.42 -16.44
N ASP A 279 5.19 15.31 -15.39
CA ASP A 279 5.43 14.44 -14.23
C ASP A 279 4.63 13.14 -14.27
N GLY A 280 3.78 12.96 -15.29
CA GLY A 280 3.12 11.70 -15.58
C GLY A 280 2.13 11.32 -14.48
N ASP A 281 1.46 12.32 -13.92
CA ASP A 281 0.47 12.18 -12.85
C ASP A 281 -0.99 12.26 -13.39
N ASN A 282 -1.14 12.38 -14.72
CA ASN A 282 -2.41 12.50 -15.42
C ASN A 282 -3.26 13.70 -14.95
N ARG A 283 -2.63 14.74 -14.41
CA ARG A 283 -3.24 16.02 -14.08
C ARG A 283 -2.46 17.15 -14.74
N LEU A 284 -3.08 18.32 -14.87
CA LEU A 284 -2.45 19.47 -15.50
C LEU A 284 -2.46 20.69 -14.58
N ARG A 285 -1.29 21.27 -14.31
CA ARG A 285 -1.17 22.49 -13.51
C ARG A 285 -1.40 23.73 -14.36
N LEU A 286 -2.38 24.55 -13.97
CA LEU A 286 -2.72 25.78 -14.68
C LEU A 286 -1.54 26.77 -14.81
N GLY A 287 -0.72 26.87 -13.76
CA GLY A 287 0.41 27.80 -13.70
C GLY A 287 1.72 27.28 -14.34
N HIS A 288 1.78 26.01 -14.74
CA HIS A 288 3.00 25.41 -15.25
C HIS A 288 3.23 25.78 -16.73
N PRO A 289 4.45 26.16 -17.15
CA PRO A 289 4.72 26.65 -18.50
C PRO A 289 4.45 25.63 -19.62
N THR A 290 4.43 24.33 -19.31
CA THR A 290 4.14 23.25 -20.27
C THR A 290 2.71 22.75 -20.10
N GLU A 291 2.32 22.27 -18.92
CA GLU A 291 0.97 21.73 -18.67
C GLU A 291 -0.14 22.77 -18.83
N GLY A 292 0.18 24.05 -18.60
CA GLY A 292 -0.75 25.16 -18.79
C GLY A 292 -1.16 25.39 -20.26
N LEU A 293 -0.51 24.73 -21.22
CA LEU A 293 -0.74 24.95 -22.65
C LEU A 293 -2.05 24.30 -23.10
N GLY A 294 -2.92 25.10 -23.72
CA GLY A 294 -4.18 24.61 -24.28
C GLY A 294 -5.34 24.53 -23.28
N LEU A 295 -5.10 24.82 -22.00
CA LEU A 295 -6.13 24.91 -20.96
C LEU A 295 -7.09 26.09 -21.19
N GLY A 296 -8.34 25.93 -20.72
CA GLY A 296 -9.43 26.90 -20.83
C GLY A 296 -10.71 26.31 -21.43
N GLY A 297 -11.78 27.10 -21.47
CA GLY A 297 -13.09 26.60 -21.90
C GLY A 297 -13.72 25.73 -20.81
N ALA A 298 -14.09 24.50 -21.14
CA ALA A 298 -14.59 23.51 -20.17
C ALA A 298 -13.47 22.89 -19.32
N ILE A 299 -12.21 22.96 -19.78
CA ILE A 299 -11.04 22.43 -19.08
C ILE A 299 -10.51 23.50 -18.14
N GLN A 300 -11.06 23.54 -16.93
CA GLN A 300 -10.74 24.50 -15.88
C GLN A 300 -10.66 23.80 -14.52
N ASP A 301 -9.83 24.33 -13.62
CA ASP A 301 -9.75 23.94 -12.21
C ASP A 301 -11.05 24.40 -11.52
N TYR A 302 -11.95 23.45 -11.28
CA TYR A 302 -13.31 23.71 -10.77
C TYR A 302 -13.35 23.64 -9.25
N ASP A 303 -12.61 22.71 -8.66
CA ASP A 303 -12.56 22.48 -7.21
C ASP A 303 -11.58 23.41 -6.48
N GLY A 304 -10.69 24.10 -7.22
CA GLY A 304 -9.73 25.07 -6.71
C GLY A 304 -8.43 24.45 -6.18
N ASN A 305 -8.14 23.19 -6.50
CA ASN A 305 -6.97 22.47 -6.00
C ASN A 305 -5.66 22.80 -6.76
N GLN A 306 -5.70 23.69 -7.77
CA GLN A 306 -4.60 24.12 -8.65
C GLN A 306 -4.20 23.14 -9.76
N TYR A 307 -4.82 21.97 -9.79
CA TYR A 307 -4.70 20.97 -10.84
C TYR A 307 -6.01 20.92 -11.62
N ILE A 308 -5.93 20.41 -12.85
CA ILE A 308 -7.09 20.04 -13.64
C ILE A 308 -7.04 18.53 -13.82
N SER A 309 -8.15 17.88 -13.51
CA SER A 309 -8.34 16.44 -13.53
C SER A 309 -9.73 16.09 -14.10
N GLU A 310 -10.02 14.81 -14.27
CA GLU A 310 -11.35 14.36 -14.68
C GLU A 310 -12.43 14.70 -13.63
N MET A 311 -12.05 14.82 -12.35
CA MET A 311 -12.94 15.23 -11.27
C MET A 311 -13.48 16.65 -11.48
N ASP A 312 -12.64 17.57 -11.95
CA ASP A 312 -13.07 18.94 -12.29
C ASP A 312 -14.13 18.96 -13.39
N LEU A 313 -13.94 18.09 -14.39
CA LEU A 313 -14.88 17.95 -15.50
C LEU A 313 -16.20 17.35 -15.03
N PHE A 314 -16.13 16.35 -14.13
CA PHE A 314 -17.31 15.77 -13.50
C PHE A 314 -18.08 16.81 -12.67
N LEU A 315 -17.41 17.50 -11.74
CA LEU A 315 -18.02 18.51 -10.87
C LEU A 315 -18.66 19.63 -11.71
N SER A 316 -17.92 20.19 -12.66
CA SER A 316 -18.43 21.26 -13.53
C SER A 316 -19.58 20.81 -14.42
N ARG A 317 -19.67 19.52 -14.75
CA ARG A 317 -20.75 18.95 -15.56
C ARG A 317 -22.04 18.77 -14.76
N TYR A 318 -21.96 18.33 -13.52
CA TYR A 318 -23.13 17.93 -12.73
C TYR A 318 -23.60 18.98 -11.73
N ASP A 319 -22.71 19.87 -11.27
CA ASP A 319 -23.08 21.00 -10.41
C ASP A 319 -24.02 21.94 -11.18
N SER A 320 -25.32 21.78 -10.90
CA SER A 320 -26.38 22.45 -11.64
C SER A 320 -26.70 23.82 -11.05
N ASN A 321 -26.22 24.09 -9.84
CA ASN A 321 -26.61 25.23 -9.03
C ASN A 321 -25.44 26.22 -8.80
N GLY A 322 -24.22 25.80 -9.12
CA GLY A 322 -22.98 26.58 -9.11
C GLY A 322 -22.37 26.74 -7.72
N ASP A 323 -22.60 25.80 -6.82
CA ASP A 323 -22.05 25.80 -5.45
C ASP A 323 -20.75 24.98 -5.31
N ILE A 324 -20.24 24.42 -6.40
CA ILE A 324 -19.00 23.64 -6.49
C ILE A 324 -19.13 22.30 -5.76
N SER A 325 -20.36 21.79 -5.71
CA SER A 325 -20.69 20.51 -5.10
C SER A 325 -21.65 19.74 -6.01
N VAL A 326 -21.62 18.41 -5.92
CA VAL A 326 -22.53 17.53 -6.65
C VAL A 326 -23.23 16.60 -5.67
N VAL A 327 -24.51 16.83 -5.45
CA VAL A 327 -25.28 16.03 -4.50
C VAL A 327 -25.75 14.74 -5.17
N TYR A 328 -25.32 13.58 -4.67
CA TYR A 328 -25.78 12.28 -5.18
C TYR A 328 -26.78 11.61 -4.24
N ASP A 329 -26.71 11.85 -2.93
CA ASP A 329 -27.67 11.35 -1.94
C ASP A 329 -28.19 12.48 -1.03
N PRO A 330 -29.35 13.09 -1.35
CA PRO A 330 -29.94 14.13 -0.51
C PRO A 330 -30.37 13.67 0.89
N ALA A 331 -30.59 12.36 1.09
CA ALA A 331 -30.96 11.82 2.40
C ALA A 331 -29.71 11.71 3.28
N GLN A 332 -28.60 11.23 2.72
CA GLN A 332 -27.30 11.22 3.39
C GLN A 332 -26.82 12.64 3.67
N ALA A 333 -26.94 13.57 2.71
CA ALA A 333 -26.65 14.98 2.92
C ALA A 333 -27.48 15.61 4.05
N LEU A 334 -28.77 15.27 4.14
CA LEU A 334 -29.60 15.71 5.26
C LEU A 334 -29.11 15.14 6.60
N TYR A 335 -28.68 13.87 6.62
CA TYR A 335 -28.11 13.23 7.81
C TYR A 335 -26.79 13.87 8.23
N ALA A 336 -25.94 14.22 7.27
CA ALA A 336 -24.68 14.93 7.45
C ALA A 336 -24.85 16.42 7.85
N GLY A 337 -26.07 16.95 7.80
CA GLY A 337 -26.38 18.30 8.29
C GLY A 337 -26.59 19.35 7.19
N TYR A 338 -26.77 18.94 5.94
CA TYR A 338 -27.03 19.78 4.78
C TYR A 338 -28.50 19.67 4.29
N PRO A 339 -29.45 20.34 4.96
CA PRO A 339 -30.87 20.19 4.64
C PRO A 339 -31.28 20.91 3.35
N GLY A 340 -32.14 20.26 2.57
CA GLY A 340 -32.83 20.90 1.43
C GLY A 340 -32.04 20.92 0.13
N LEU A 341 -30.94 20.16 0.06
CA LEU A 341 -30.22 19.91 -1.18
C LEU A 341 -31.03 19.02 -2.13
N SER A 342 -30.82 19.21 -3.44
CA SER A 342 -31.49 18.44 -4.49
C SER A 342 -30.47 17.56 -5.18
N GLN A 343 -30.86 16.33 -5.53
CA GLN A 343 -29.97 15.40 -6.24
C GLN A 343 -29.60 15.95 -7.62
N GLU A 344 -28.30 16.00 -7.90
CA GLU A 344 -27.70 16.45 -9.15
C GLU A 344 -27.11 15.28 -9.95
N PHE A 345 -26.68 14.22 -9.27
CA PHE A 345 -26.11 13.03 -9.88
C PHE A 345 -26.85 11.75 -9.48
N SER A 346 -27.14 10.90 -10.47
CA SER A 346 -27.82 9.60 -10.29
C SER A 346 -27.48 8.57 -11.37
N SER A 347 -26.50 8.87 -12.24
CA SER A 347 -26.17 7.99 -13.37
C SER A 347 -25.30 6.80 -12.95
N ASP A 348 -24.43 6.99 -11.95
CA ASP A 348 -23.65 5.92 -11.34
C ASP A 348 -23.49 6.18 -9.83
N LEU A 349 -24.42 5.67 -9.03
CA LEU A 349 -24.40 5.87 -7.58
C LEU A 349 -23.24 5.13 -6.89
N GLN A 350 -22.66 4.12 -7.53
CA GLN A 350 -21.58 3.33 -6.94
C GLN A 350 -20.26 4.06 -7.05
N LEU A 351 -20.02 4.72 -8.19
CA LEU A 351 -18.91 5.65 -8.32
C LEU A 351 -19.03 6.77 -7.29
N ALA A 352 -20.23 7.33 -7.12
CA ALA A 352 -20.46 8.37 -6.13
C ALA A 352 -20.14 7.91 -4.71
N MET A 353 -20.60 6.71 -4.34
CA MET A 353 -20.27 6.09 -3.04
C MET A 353 -18.79 5.75 -2.91
N LEU A 354 -18.12 5.29 -3.98
CA LEU A 354 -16.68 5.02 -3.97
C LEU A 354 -15.88 6.29 -3.68
N ILE A 355 -16.28 7.43 -4.27
CA ILE A 355 -15.64 8.73 -4.04
C ILE A 355 -15.91 9.22 -2.61
N ASP A 356 -17.17 9.24 -2.18
CA ASP A 356 -17.57 9.80 -0.88
C ASP A 356 -17.07 8.94 0.30
N ASN A 357 -16.99 7.62 0.12
CA ASN A 357 -16.51 6.71 1.17
C ASN A 357 -14.99 6.47 1.15
N ALA A 358 -14.27 6.99 0.15
CA ALA A 358 -12.81 6.94 0.12
C ALA A 358 -12.21 7.68 1.33
N ARG A 359 -11.01 7.25 1.74
CA ARG A 359 -10.27 7.83 2.87
C ARG A 359 -11.14 8.04 4.11
N SER A 360 -11.67 6.95 4.67
CA SER A 360 -12.65 7.03 5.74
C SER A 360 -12.17 7.81 6.98
N ASP A 361 -10.87 7.79 7.28
CA ASP A 361 -10.24 8.61 8.31
C ASP A 361 -9.57 9.83 7.65
N ARG A 362 -10.33 10.89 7.39
CA ARG A 362 -9.83 12.10 6.68
C ARG A 362 -8.97 12.99 7.56
N ASN A 363 -9.01 12.79 8.87
CA ASN A 363 -8.25 13.58 9.82
C ASN A 363 -6.98 12.88 10.34
N ASN A 364 -6.79 11.61 9.96
CA ASN A 364 -5.67 10.74 10.30
C ASN A 364 -5.48 10.58 11.82
N ASP A 365 -6.57 10.48 12.60
CA ASP A 365 -6.53 10.19 14.04
C ASP A 365 -6.74 8.71 14.38
N GLY A 366 -6.91 7.87 13.38
CA GLY A 366 -7.18 6.44 13.49
C GLY A 366 -8.63 6.12 13.83
N VAL A 367 -9.55 7.10 13.82
CA VAL A 367 -10.94 6.92 14.25
C VAL A 367 -11.90 7.57 13.26
N VAL A 368 -12.58 6.75 12.45
CA VAL A 368 -13.66 7.20 11.57
C VAL A 368 -14.88 7.65 12.38
N ASN A 369 -15.19 8.94 12.34
CA ASN A 369 -16.27 9.53 13.14
C ASN A 369 -16.93 10.76 12.48
N SER A 370 -17.71 11.53 13.26
CA SER A 370 -18.40 12.72 12.74
C SER A 370 -17.47 13.84 12.26
N LEU A 371 -16.23 13.89 12.75
CA LEU A 371 -15.22 14.84 12.30
C LEU A 371 -14.80 14.53 10.86
N ASP A 372 -14.65 13.26 10.50
CA ASP A 372 -14.35 12.86 9.12
C ASP A 372 -15.50 13.21 8.19
N ARG A 373 -16.75 13.06 8.66
CA ARG A 373 -17.92 13.52 7.90
C ARG A 373 -17.98 15.04 7.74
N ASP A 374 -17.55 15.81 8.73
CA ASP A 374 -17.41 17.27 8.58
C ASP A 374 -16.32 17.62 7.53
N LEU A 375 -15.34 16.73 7.35
CA LEU A 375 -14.33 16.75 6.29
C LEU A 375 -14.79 16.09 4.99
N GLY A 376 -16.09 15.79 4.86
CA GLY A 376 -16.75 15.32 3.64
C GLY A 376 -16.88 13.80 3.50
N TRP A 377 -16.46 12.99 4.47
CA TRP A 377 -16.61 11.53 4.38
C TRP A 377 -18.06 11.09 4.60
N ASP A 378 -18.60 10.28 3.69
CA ASP A 378 -19.97 9.75 3.75
C ASP A 378 -20.99 10.87 4.04
N ASP A 379 -20.87 11.99 3.31
CA ASP A 379 -21.71 13.17 3.51
C ASP A 379 -22.81 13.33 2.44
N GLY A 380 -22.84 12.45 1.42
CA GLY A 380 -23.82 12.45 0.33
C GLY A 380 -23.57 13.49 -0.76
N ILE A 381 -22.44 14.20 -0.69
CA ILE A 381 -22.03 15.31 -1.55
C ILE A 381 -20.64 14.99 -2.09
N ILE A 382 -20.46 15.16 -3.39
CA ILE A 382 -19.15 15.07 -4.02
C ILE A 382 -18.60 16.49 -4.24
N ASP A 383 -17.46 16.81 -3.64
CA ASP A 383 -16.76 18.09 -3.80
C ASP A 383 -15.24 18.00 -3.56
N ALA A 384 -14.58 19.15 -3.41
CA ALA A 384 -13.13 19.26 -3.21
C ALA A 384 -12.61 18.49 -1.98
N ARG A 385 -13.46 18.21 -1.00
CA ARG A 385 -13.10 17.55 0.26
C ARG A 385 -12.92 16.04 0.10
N ASP A 386 -13.46 15.44 -0.97
CA ASP A 386 -13.31 13.99 -1.22
C ASP A 386 -11.94 13.60 -1.71
N HIS A 387 -11.13 14.57 -2.18
CA HIS A 387 -9.75 14.34 -2.60
C HIS A 387 -9.60 13.16 -3.58
N TYR A 388 -10.57 13.00 -4.48
CA TYR A 388 -10.59 11.86 -5.38
C TYR A 388 -9.36 11.83 -6.28
N ALA A 389 -8.73 10.66 -6.31
CA ALA A 389 -7.76 10.22 -7.28
C ALA A 389 -8.04 8.76 -7.58
N LYS A 390 -7.77 8.32 -8.81
CA LYS A 390 -7.91 6.89 -9.14
C LYS A 390 -6.84 6.08 -8.42
N VAL A 391 -5.61 6.61 -8.39
CA VAL A 391 -4.51 6.10 -7.58
C VAL A 391 -3.97 7.24 -6.72
N GLU A 392 -4.09 7.11 -5.41
CA GLU A 392 -3.35 7.92 -4.46
C GLU A 392 -2.07 7.17 -4.07
N GLY A 393 -0.97 7.52 -4.71
CA GLY A 393 0.29 6.82 -4.65
C GLY A 393 1.04 7.05 -5.95
N ASN A 394 2.03 6.20 -6.22
CA ASN A 394 2.73 6.18 -7.49
C ASN A 394 2.50 4.85 -8.22
N ILE A 395 2.54 4.90 -9.55
CA ILE A 395 2.59 3.69 -10.39
C ILE A 395 4.04 3.41 -10.78
N GLY A 396 4.49 2.18 -10.50
CA GLY A 396 5.86 1.74 -10.68
C GLY A 396 5.98 0.59 -11.68
N PHE A 397 6.89 0.74 -12.64
CA PHE A 397 7.13 -0.24 -13.68
C PHE A 397 8.60 -0.67 -13.71
N ALA A 398 8.84 -1.98 -13.71
CA ALA A 398 10.20 -2.50 -13.96
C ALA A 398 10.62 -2.30 -15.43
N VAL A 399 9.67 -2.20 -16.35
CA VAL A 399 9.93 -1.99 -17.77
C VAL A 399 10.33 -0.54 -18.07
N ASP A 400 11.17 -0.35 -19.08
CA ASP A 400 11.50 0.97 -19.61
C ASP A 400 10.35 1.52 -20.48
N VAL A 401 9.99 2.79 -20.29
CA VAL A 401 8.89 3.43 -21.02
C VAL A 401 9.08 3.38 -22.54
N ALA A 402 10.31 3.52 -23.05
CA ALA A 402 10.55 3.49 -24.49
C ALA A 402 10.36 2.09 -25.08
N ALA A 403 10.56 1.04 -24.28
CA ALA A 403 10.27 -0.34 -24.70
C ALA A 403 8.76 -0.58 -24.81
N TRP A 404 7.98 -0.12 -23.82
CA TRP A 404 6.51 -0.15 -23.84
C TRP A 404 5.98 0.59 -25.08
N GLU A 405 6.33 1.87 -25.24
CA GLU A 405 5.80 2.68 -26.34
C GLU A 405 6.24 2.19 -27.72
N ALA A 406 7.42 1.58 -27.83
CA ALA A 406 7.86 0.96 -29.07
C ALA A 406 7.05 -0.31 -29.42
N ALA A 407 6.60 -1.08 -28.41
CA ALA A 407 5.82 -2.29 -28.61
C ALA A 407 4.37 -1.98 -29.00
N THR A 408 3.75 -1.00 -28.35
CA THR A 408 2.36 -0.59 -28.61
C THR A 408 2.23 0.36 -29.78
N GLY A 409 3.27 1.16 -30.05
CA GLY A 409 3.24 2.22 -31.05
C GLY A 409 2.50 3.49 -30.61
N GLN A 410 2.22 3.63 -29.32
CA GLN A 410 1.52 4.76 -28.71
C GLN A 410 2.20 5.17 -27.39
N GLN A 411 1.87 6.35 -26.86
CA GLN A 411 2.38 6.79 -25.55
C GLN A 411 1.75 5.96 -24.44
N TRP A 412 2.48 5.70 -23.37
CA TRP A 412 1.98 4.84 -22.27
C TRP A 412 0.71 5.38 -21.61
N GLN A 413 0.50 6.70 -21.61
CA GLN A 413 -0.69 7.37 -21.07
C GLN A 413 -1.97 7.14 -21.89
N GLU A 414 -1.86 6.52 -23.08
CA GLU A 414 -3.03 6.02 -23.83
C GLU A 414 -3.62 4.76 -23.16
N ASP A 415 -2.82 4.03 -22.38
CA ASP A 415 -3.24 2.83 -21.66
C ASP A 415 -3.59 3.14 -20.19
N VAL A 416 -3.11 4.26 -19.64
CA VAL A 416 -3.22 4.61 -18.22
C VAL A 416 -3.98 5.93 -18.04
N HIS A 417 -5.29 5.85 -17.81
CA HIS A 417 -6.19 7.00 -17.61
C HIS A 417 -6.61 7.20 -16.15
N GLY A 418 -7.09 8.40 -15.82
CA GLY A 418 -7.46 8.77 -14.46
C GLY A 418 -6.29 9.39 -13.68
N ALA A 419 -6.62 10.22 -12.70
CA ALA A 419 -5.65 11.01 -11.95
C ALA A 419 -4.82 10.15 -10.99
N ILE A 420 -3.53 10.47 -10.89
CA ILE A 420 -2.58 9.87 -9.96
C ILE A 420 -2.09 10.97 -9.01
N VAL A 421 -2.12 10.70 -7.71
CA VAL A 421 -1.70 11.66 -6.67
C VAL A 421 -0.63 11.01 -5.82
N SER A 422 0.62 11.31 -6.12
CA SER A 422 1.76 10.81 -5.34
C SER A 422 2.00 11.63 -4.07
N GLU A 423 2.72 11.03 -3.13
CA GLU A 423 3.22 11.72 -1.96
C GLU A 423 4.20 12.85 -2.33
N TYR A 424 4.35 13.81 -1.41
CA TYR A 424 5.25 14.94 -1.61
C TYR A 424 6.70 14.48 -1.84
N GLY A 425 7.25 14.82 -3.00
CA GLY A 425 8.63 14.48 -3.38
C GLY A 425 8.74 13.21 -4.23
N SER A 426 7.65 12.47 -4.43
CA SER A 426 7.57 11.29 -5.29
C SER A 426 6.94 11.65 -6.65
N SER A 427 7.39 11.01 -7.72
CA SER A 427 6.75 11.13 -9.05
C SER A 427 5.48 10.29 -9.13
N GLY A 428 4.49 10.74 -9.92
CA GLY A 428 3.25 9.98 -10.14
C GLY A 428 3.49 8.65 -10.84
N SER A 429 4.41 8.64 -11.81
CA SER A 429 4.84 7.43 -12.51
C SER A 429 6.36 7.22 -12.43
N GLN A 430 6.78 5.96 -12.43
CA GLN A 430 8.18 5.53 -12.34
C GLN A 430 8.43 4.34 -13.28
N PHE A 431 9.54 4.38 -14.01
CA PHE A 431 9.90 3.36 -15.00
C PHE A 431 11.32 2.85 -14.77
N ALA A 432 11.62 1.67 -15.32
CA ALA A 432 12.90 1.00 -15.15
C ALA A 432 13.30 0.81 -13.68
N LEU A 433 12.32 0.55 -12.81
CA LEU A 433 12.57 0.23 -11.40
C LEU A 433 13.43 -1.02 -11.29
N SER A 434 14.44 -0.96 -10.42
CA SER A 434 15.34 -2.08 -10.16
C SER A 434 14.67 -3.15 -9.29
N GLU A 435 15.28 -4.34 -9.23
CA GLU A 435 14.75 -5.47 -8.47
C GLU A 435 14.70 -5.21 -6.95
N ASP A 436 15.56 -4.34 -6.42
CA ASP A 436 15.54 -3.89 -5.04
C ASP A 436 14.41 -2.89 -4.73
N GLN A 437 13.90 -2.18 -5.74
CA GLN A 437 12.76 -1.25 -5.59
C GLN A 437 11.41 -1.92 -5.87
N LEU A 438 11.41 -2.98 -6.68
CA LEU A 438 10.23 -3.77 -7.02
C LEU A 438 10.65 -5.24 -7.12
N VAL A 439 10.58 -5.97 -6.01
CA VAL A 439 11.08 -7.35 -5.89
C VAL A 439 10.28 -8.32 -6.76
N GLU A 440 10.97 -9.31 -7.33
CA GLU A 440 10.33 -10.43 -8.01
C GLU A 440 9.68 -11.38 -7.00
N LEU A 441 8.36 -11.55 -7.10
CA LEU A 441 7.60 -12.43 -6.25
C LEU A 441 7.55 -13.84 -6.85
N THR A 442 7.90 -14.85 -6.07
CA THR A 442 7.79 -16.25 -6.48
C THR A 442 7.04 -17.06 -5.43
N THR A 443 6.46 -18.19 -5.82
CA THR A 443 5.72 -19.06 -4.88
C THR A 443 6.60 -19.61 -3.76
N SER A 444 7.88 -19.87 -4.04
CA SER A 444 8.84 -20.37 -3.05
C SER A 444 9.12 -19.40 -1.91
N MET A 445 8.86 -18.10 -2.09
CA MET A 445 9.02 -17.10 -1.02
C MET A 445 8.03 -17.32 0.13
N PHE A 446 6.95 -18.06 -0.07
CA PHE A 446 5.90 -18.21 0.95
C PHE A 446 5.90 -19.56 1.66
N SER A 447 6.91 -20.42 1.41
CA SER A 447 7.00 -21.77 2.00
C SER A 447 7.03 -21.74 3.53
N ASP A 448 7.70 -20.75 4.09
CA ASP A 448 7.87 -20.62 5.54
C ASP A 448 6.57 -20.17 6.19
N ALA A 449 5.89 -19.16 5.62
CA ALA A 449 4.56 -18.75 6.04
C ALA A 449 3.57 -19.91 6.03
N GLN A 450 3.56 -20.72 4.96
CA GLN A 450 2.63 -21.83 4.82
C GLN A 450 2.77 -22.92 5.89
N THR A 451 3.97 -23.11 6.46
CA THR A 451 4.21 -24.17 7.45
C THR A 451 3.31 -24.03 8.68
N TRP A 452 3.06 -22.80 9.14
CA TRP A 452 2.16 -22.56 10.26
C TRP A 452 0.71 -22.85 9.87
N PHE A 453 0.23 -22.30 8.76
CA PHE A 453 -1.15 -22.52 8.29
C PHE A 453 -1.45 -24.01 8.03
N GLU A 454 -0.52 -24.74 7.42
CA GLU A 454 -0.67 -26.17 7.18
C GLU A 454 -0.78 -26.93 8.51
N THR A 455 0.09 -26.61 9.46
CA THR A 455 0.08 -27.25 10.78
C THR A 455 -1.21 -26.95 11.53
N GLU A 456 -1.66 -25.70 11.54
CA GLU A 456 -2.85 -25.28 12.27
C GLU A 456 -4.12 -25.88 11.65
N SER A 457 -4.18 -26.03 10.34
CA SER A 457 -5.30 -26.71 9.66
C SER A 457 -5.49 -28.18 10.10
N MET A 458 -4.49 -28.81 10.72
CA MET A 458 -4.56 -30.19 11.24
C MET A 458 -5.06 -30.29 12.68
N THR A 459 -5.23 -29.16 13.39
CA THR A 459 -5.69 -29.17 14.80
C THR A 459 -7.19 -29.45 14.90
N GLY A 460 -7.95 -29.16 13.85
CA GLY A 460 -9.36 -29.48 13.73
C GLY A 460 -9.65 -30.97 13.45
N ILE A 461 -10.94 -31.33 13.52
CA ILE A 461 -11.40 -32.67 13.12
C ILE A 461 -11.23 -32.80 11.60
N PRO A 462 -10.86 -33.97 11.03
CA PRO A 462 -10.77 -34.12 9.58
C PRO A 462 -12.07 -33.76 8.84
N PHE A 463 -11.97 -33.22 7.62
CA PHE A 463 -13.12 -32.83 6.78
C PHE A 463 -14.20 -33.93 6.70
N GLY A 464 -13.78 -35.14 6.30
CA GLY A 464 -14.63 -36.33 6.30
C GLY A 464 -15.68 -36.36 5.20
N ASP A 465 -16.74 -37.12 5.44
CA ASP A 465 -17.82 -37.38 4.49
C ASP A 465 -19.17 -37.47 5.21
N THR A 466 -20.22 -37.91 4.52
CA THR A 466 -21.56 -38.06 5.13
C THR A 466 -21.61 -39.02 6.33
N SER A 467 -20.53 -39.76 6.62
CA SER A 467 -20.42 -40.73 7.70
C SER A 467 -19.32 -40.44 8.72
N SER A 468 -18.43 -39.48 8.44
CA SER A 468 -17.25 -39.18 9.27
C SER A 468 -16.88 -37.69 9.28
N GLY A 469 -16.02 -37.28 10.21
CA GLY A 469 -15.42 -35.95 10.24
C GLY A 469 -16.39 -34.79 10.47
N GLN A 470 -15.97 -33.61 10.03
CA GLN A 470 -16.74 -32.37 10.15
C GLN A 470 -18.03 -32.42 9.33
N VAL A 471 -18.01 -33.01 8.13
CA VAL A 471 -19.22 -33.14 7.28
C VAL A 471 -20.33 -33.90 7.98
N SER A 472 -20.05 -35.09 8.54
CA SER A 472 -21.04 -35.86 9.30
C SER A 472 -21.55 -35.11 10.53
N SER A 473 -20.64 -34.41 11.23
CA SER A 473 -20.99 -33.61 12.41
C SER A 473 -21.95 -32.46 12.05
N ASN A 474 -21.72 -31.81 10.91
CA ASN A 474 -22.57 -30.74 10.39
C ASN A 474 -23.93 -31.23 9.89
N LEU A 475 -23.99 -32.41 9.27
CA LEU A 475 -25.27 -33.03 8.89
C LEU A 475 -26.15 -33.32 10.12
N LEU A 476 -25.55 -33.72 11.25
CA LEU A 476 -26.26 -33.86 12.52
C LEU A 476 -26.70 -32.51 13.11
N GLY A 477 -25.97 -31.45 12.79
CA GLY A 477 -26.25 -30.05 13.17
C GLY A 477 -27.30 -29.35 12.31
N GLY A 478 -27.77 -29.96 11.22
CA GLY A 478 -28.78 -29.40 10.32
C GLY A 478 -28.25 -28.89 8.97
N GLY A 479 -26.95 -29.00 8.72
CA GLY A 479 -26.35 -28.73 7.42
C GLY A 479 -26.83 -29.72 6.34
N THR A 480 -26.62 -29.38 5.07
CA THR A 480 -27.06 -30.17 3.91
C THR A 480 -25.90 -30.50 2.99
N TYR A 481 -25.83 -31.75 2.52
CA TYR A 481 -24.89 -32.18 1.49
C TYR A 481 -25.64 -32.66 0.24
N ILE A 482 -25.27 -32.12 -0.92
CA ILE A 482 -25.79 -32.53 -2.22
C ILE A 482 -24.65 -33.13 -3.04
N PRO A 483 -24.73 -34.41 -3.44
CA PRO A 483 -23.66 -35.03 -4.22
C PRO A 483 -23.62 -34.47 -5.64
N ALA A 484 -22.42 -34.39 -6.22
CA ALA A 484 -22.16 -33.89 -7.58
C ALA A 484 -23.20 -34.35 -8.60
N SER A 485 -23.48 -35.65 -8.68
CA SER A 485 -24.44 -36.25 -9.64
C SER A 485 -25.86 -35.64 -9.66
N GLN A 486 -26.25 -34.87 -8.64
CA GLN A 486 -27.56 -34.22 -8.54
C GLN A 486 -27.53 -32.73 -8.90
N ASN A 487 -26.35 -32.14 -9.06
CA ASN A 487 -26.18 -30.73 -9.41
C ASN A 487 -26.06 -30.53 -10.91
N VAL A 488 -26.30 -29.30 -11.35
CA VAL A 488 -26.04 -28.90 -12.73
C VAL A 488 -24.55 -28.73 -12.95
N TRP A 489 -24.16 -28.76 -14.22
CA TRP A 489 -22.81 -28.38 -14.61
C TRP A 489 -22.64 -26.87 -14.52
N GLU A 490 -21.48 -26.49 -14.05
CA GLU A 490 -21.08 -25.13 -13.77
C GLU A 490 -19.81 -24.82 -14.56
N GLY A 491 -19.79 -23.71 -15.30
CA GLY A 491 -18.60 -23.23 -16.00
C GLY A 491 -17.58 -22.68 -15.01
N VAL A 492 -16.31 -22.75 -15.39
CA VAL A 492 -15.20 -22.17 -14.63
C VAL A 492 -14.45 -21.18 -15.55
N PRO A 493 -14.33 -19.90 -15.16
CA PRO A 493 -14.88 -19.29 -13.94
C PRO A 493 -16.42 -19.27 -13.88
N TRP A 494 -16.97 -19.19 -12.67
CA TRP A 494 -18.40 -19.02 -12.45
C TRP A 494 -18.88 -17.73 -13.13
N GLU A 495 -20.03 -17.79 -13.81
CA GLU A 495 -20.63 -16.65 -14.53
C GLU A 495 -19.79 -16.06 -15.68
N SER A 496 -18.63 -16.62 -16.01
CA SER A 496 -17.83 -16.17 -17.17
C SER A 496 -18.45 -16.62 -18.50
N ASP A 497 -18.45 -15.73 -19.49
CA ASP A 497 -18.78 -16.04 -20.90
C ASP A 497 -17.71 -16.93 -21.56
N GLY A 498 -16.50 -16.95 -21.01
CA GLY A 498 -15.31 -17.63 -21.52
C GLY A 498 -14.93 -18.90 -20.76
N ALA A 499 -15.89 -19.59 -20.13
CA ALA A 499 -15.61 -20.76 -19.31
C ALA A 499 -14.73 -21.80 -20.03
N TYR A 500 -13.56 -22.10 -19.45
CA TYR A 500 -12.59 -23.01 -20.05
C TYR A 500 -12.78 -24.48 -19.65
N ASP A 501 -13.46 -24.76 -18.54
CA ASP A 501 -13.83 -26.10 -18.09
C ASP A 501 -15.20 -26.07 -17.41
N TRP A 502 -15.82 -27.24 -17.25
CA TRP A 502 -17.12 -27.42 -16.64
C TRP A 502 -17.06 -28.48 -15.54
N TYR A 503 -17.63 -28.16 -14.39
CA TYR A 503 -17.65 -29.02 -13.22
C TYR A 503 -19.08 -29.37 -12.81
N GLN A 504 -19.28 -30.64 -12.46
CA GLN A 504 -20.44 -31.06 -11.69
C GLN A 504 -20.01 -31.21 -10.23
N ARG A 505 -20.33 -30.23 -9.38
CA ARG A 505 -19.73 -30.08 -8.04
C ARG A 505 -20.61 -30.65 -6.94
N PRO A 506 -20.05 -31.30 -5.90
CA PRO A 506 -20.79 -31.49 -4.65
C PRO A 506 -21.02 -30.15 -3.96
N VAL A 507 -22.14 -30.01 -3.24
CA VAL A 507 -22.50 -28.79 -2.50
C VAL A 507 -22.59 -29.10 -1.02
N TYR A 508 -21.88 -28.34 -0.20
CA TYR A 508 -21.96 -28.34 1.25
C TYR A 508 -22.65 -27.05 1.68
N LYS A 509 -23.83 -27.14 2.29
CA LYS A 509 -24.65 -25.99 2.64
C LYS A 509 -24.94 -25.88 4.13
N ASN A 510 -24.90 -24.66 4.68
CA ASN A 510 -25.19 -24.38 6.10
C ASN A 510 -24.32 -25.21 7.07
N MET A 511 -23.01 -25.27 6.82
CA MET A 511 -22.05 -26.03 7.63
C MET A 511 -21.03 -25.10 8.29
N ALA A 512 -20.57 -25.45 9.48
CA ALA A 512 -19.47 -24.78 10.17
C ALA A 512 -18.23 -25.68 10.19
N PHE A 513 -17.10 -25.17 9.70
CA PHE A 513 -15.82 -25.84 9.70
C PHE A 513 -14.83 -25.10 10.59
N ASN A 514 -14.05 -25.84 11.38
CA ASN A 514 -13.02 -25.28 12.26
C ASN A 514 -11.69 -25.97 11.95
N ASN A 515 -10.65 -25.18 11.64
CA ASN A 515 -9.32 -25.66 11.23
C ASN A 515 -9.42 -26.88 10.30
N VAL A 516 -9.76 -26.63 9.04
CA VAL A 516 -10.19 -27.67 8.10
C VAL A 516 -9.22 -27.81 6.94
N ARG A 517 -8.88 -29.05 6.61
CA ARG A 517 -8.21 -29.42 5.34
C ARG A 517 -9.24 -29.96 4.36
N ILE A 518 -9.54 -29.20 3.31
CA ILE A 518 -10.38 -29.63 2.20
C ILE A 518 -9.53 -30.54 1.30
N PRO A 519 -9.84 -31.84 1.20
CA PRO A 519 -8.97 -32.79 0.53
C PRO A 519 -8.95 -32.60 -0.99
N GLN A 520 -7.87 -33.04 -1.62
CA GLN A 520 -7.74 -33.05 -3.09
C GLN A 520 -8.96 -33.71 -3.76
N GLY A 521 -9.36 -33.18 -4.92
CA GLY A 521 -10.46 -33.73 -5.70
C GLY A 521 -11.86 -33.41 -5.18
N THR A 522 -11.98 -32.61 -4.11
CA THR A 522 -13.28 -32.22 -3.55
C THR A 522 -14.08 -31.37 -4.54
N ASN A 523 -13.43 -30.39 -5.18
CA ASN A 523 -13.99 -29.50 -6.21
C ASN A 523 -15.39 -28.94 -5.88
N ALA A 524 -15.64 -28.64 -4.61
CA ALA A 524 -16.97 -28.37 -4.10
C ALA A 524 -17.41 -26.91 -4.26
N VAL A 525 -18.73 -26.72 -4.14
CA VAL A 525 -19.32 -25.46 -3.71
C VAL A 525 -19.61 -25.54 -2.21
N PHE A 526 -19.15 -24.56 -1.46
CA PHE A 526 -19.56 -24.29 -0.08
C PHE A 526 -20.55 -23.13 -0.11
N GLU A 527 -21.74 -23.33 0.43
CA GLU A 527 -22.84 -22.36 0.38
C GLU A 527 -23.32 -22.06 1.80
N ASP A 528 -23.42 -20.79 2.20
CA ASP A 528 -23.83 -20.39 3.56
C ASP A 528 -23.00 -21.08 4.66
N CYS A 529 -21.72 -21.37 4.39
CA CYS A 529 -20.83 -22.04 5.34
C CYS A 529 -20.02 -21.04 6.18
N MET A 530 -19.75 -21.40 7.44
CA MET A 530 -18.85 -20.65 8.32
C MET A 530 -17.51 -21.40 8.44
N PHE A 531 -16.40 -20.70 8.29
CA PHE A 531 -15.05 -21.23 8.46
C PHE A 531 -14.35 -20.49 9.60
N VAL A 532 -13.80 -21.23 10.58
CA VAL A 532 -13.14 -20.66 11.76
C VAL A 532 -11.70 -21.15 11.82
N GLY A 533 -10.75 -20.22 11.93
CA GLY A 533 -9.32 -20.50 11.86
C GLY A 533 -8.85 -20.77 10.43
N VAL A 534 -8.02 -21.79 10.21
CA VAL A 534 -7.43 -22.05 8.89
C VAL A 534 -8.35 -22.91 8.01
N THR A 535 -8.64 -22.43 6.81
CA THR A 535 -9.23 -23.21 5.71
C THR A 535 -8.15 -23.57 4.71
N TRP A 536 -7.59 -24.78 4.84
CA TRP A 536 -6.55 -25.28 3.97
C TRP A 536 -7.13 -26.05 2.77
N VAL A 537 -6.81 -25.65 1.54
CA VAL A 537 -7.26 -26.33 0.32
C VAL A 537 -6.09 -27.14 -0.26
N GLU A 538 -6.26 -28.46 -0.31
CA GLU A 538 -5.20 -29.34 -0.81
C GLU A 538 -5.19 -29.42 -2.34
N THR A 539 -4.00 -29.56 -2.93
CA THR A 539 -3.81 -29.92 -4.34
C THR A 539 -2.55 -30.76 -4.52
N SER A 540 -2.42 -31.42 -5.67
CA SER A 540 -1.12 -31.97 -6.06
C SER A 540 -0.16 -30.80 -6.32
N GLU A 541 1.01 -30.85 -5.71
CA GLU A 541 2.02 -29.80 -5.89
C GLU A 541 2.81 -30.00 -7.20
N GLU A 542 3.18 -31.23 -7.53
CA GLU A 542 3.94 -31.56 -8.73
C GLU A 542 3.05 -31.55 -9.98
N VAL A 543 2.86 -30.39 -10.61
CA VAL A 543 1.86 -30.19 -11.69
C VAL A 543 2.45 -29.61 -12.98
N SER A 544 3.76 -29.78 -13.17
CA SER A 544 4.51 -29.25 -14.32
C SER A 544 4.23 -29.95 -15.67
N ASP A 545 3.42 -31.01 -15.70
CA ASP A 545 3.00 -31.62 -16.97
C ASP A 545 2.13 -30.63 -17.76
N PRO A 546 2.47 -30.32 -19.03
CA PRO A 546 1.70 -29.39 -19.85
C PRO A 546 0.22 -29.74 -20.04
N ASN A 547 -0.16 -31.00 -19.82
CA ASN A 547 -1.53 -31.47 -19.93
C ASN A 547 -2.34 -31.29 -18.64
N TRP A 548 -1.74 -30.76 -17.56
CA TRP A 548 -2.39 -30.76 -16.24
C TRP A 548 -3.73 -30.03 -16.22
N ASN A 549 -3.82 -28.87 -16.88
CA ASN A 549 -5.08 -28.11 -17.00
C ASN A 549 -6.13 -28.80 -17.86
N PHE A 550 -5.72 -29.68 -18.78
CA PHE A 550 -6.55 -30.17 -19.89
C PHE A 550 -7.04 -31.61 -19.68
N ALA A 551 -6.26 -32.45 -18.98
CA ALA A 551 -6.63 -33.84 -18.73
C ALA A 551 -7.92 -33.93 -17.91
N GLY A 552 -8.96 -34.54 -18.48
CA GLY A 552 -10.30 -34.63 -17.88
C GLY A 552 -11.19 -33.39 -18.05
N ALA A 553 -10.76 -32.35 -18.79
CA ALA A 553 -11.57 -31.16 -19.03
C ALA A 553 -12.86 -31.48 -19.81
N MET A 554 -13.94 -30.78 -19.49
CA MET A 554 -15.28 -30.98 -20.01
C MET A 554 -15.77 -29.74 -20.74
N GLN A 555 -16.57 -29.95 -21.79
CA GLN A 555 -17.22 -28.88 -22.55
C GLN A 555 -18.69 -29.23 -22.84
N PRO A 556 -19.56 -28.23 -23.09
CA PRO A 556 -20.92 -28.48 -23.58
C PRO A 556 -20.90 -29.15 -24.96
N ASP A 557 -21.75 -30.16 -25.17
CA ASP A 557 -21.84 -30.92 -26.44
C ASP A 557 -22.70 -30.23 -27.54
N GLY A 558 -23.17 -29.00 -27.27
CA GLY A 558 -24.09 -28.25 -28.12
C GLY A 558 -25.52 -28.82 -28.23
N SER A 559 -25.81 -29.91 -27.54
CA SER A 559 -27.10 -30.64 -27.49
C SER A 559 -27.70 -30.69 -26.08
N GLY A 560 -27.13 -29.95 -25.13
CA GLY A 560 -27.56 -29.87 -23.73
C GLY A 560 -26.92 -30.91 -22.81
N GLY A 561 -25.93 -31.66 -23.30
CA GLY A 561 -25.05 -32.54 -22.53
C GLY A 561 -23.62 -31.98 -22.44
N TYR A 562 -22.72 -32.82 -21.91
CA TYR A 562 -21.31 -32.49 -21.69
C TYR A 562 -20.45 -33.66 -22.15
N GLU A 563 -19.30 -33.34 -22.76
CA GLU A 563 -18.34 -34.30 -23.27
C GLU A 563 -16.91 -33.88 -22.90
N TYR A 564 -15.97 -34.83 -23.00
CA TYR A 564 -14.55 -34.50 -22.81
C TYR A 564 -14.10 -33.54 -23.91
N GLN A 565 -13.48 -32.43 -23.52
CA GLN A 565 -12.90 -31.48 -24.46
C GLN A 565 -11.69 -32.08 -25.19
N PHE A 566 -10.90 -32.89 -24.47
CA PHE A 566 -9.70 -33.55 -24.99
C PHE A 566 -9.75 -35.06 -24.69
N GLU A 567 -10.36 -35.82 -25.59
CA GLU A 567 -10.47 -37.29 -25.43
C GLU A 567 -9.09 -37.96 -25.31
N ASP A 568 -9.00 -38.95 -24.42
CA ASP A 568 -7.81 -39.76 -24.14
C ASP A 568 -6.54 -38.99 -23.71
N LEU A 569 -6.65 -37.69 -23.39
CA LEU A 569 -5.54 -36.90 -22.87
C LEU A 569 -5.21 -37.30 -21.43
N THR A 570 -3.92 -37.41 -21.12
CA THR A 570 -3.42 -37.74 -19.79
C THR A 570 -2.31 -36.80 -19.37
N ALA A 571 -2.15 -36.63 -18.05
CA ALA A 571 -1.02 -35.91 -17.45
C ALA A 571 -0.25 -36.83 -16.49
N GLU A 572 1.05 -36.60 -16.31
CA GLU A 572 1.89 -37.35 -15.37
C GLU A 572 2.35 -36.49 -14.18
N SER A 573 2.33 -37.08 -12.98
CA SER A 573 2.94 -36.48 -11.79
C SER A 573 3.50 -37.57 -10.88
N GLY A 574 4.74 -37.38 -10.40
CA GLY A 574 5.40 -38.36 -9.54
C GLY A 574 5.52 -39.78 -10.13
N GLY A 575 5.46 -39.93 -11.46
CA GLY A 575 5.44 -41.22 -12.15
C GLY A 575 4.07 -41.92 -12.16
N VAL A 576 3.01 -41.23 -11.77
CA VAL A 576 1.60 -41.65 -11.89
C VAL A 576 0.97 -40.93 -13.07
N THR A 577 0.26 -41.68 -13.92
CA THR A 577 -0.51 -41.13 -15.04
C THR A 577 -1.96 -40.93 -14.63
N TYR A 578 -2.47 -39.72 -14.82
CA TYR A 578 -3.84 -39.31 -14.55
C TYR A 578 -4.59 -39.09 -15.86
N SER A 579 -5.74 -39.76 -16.03
CA SER A 579 -6.69 -39.45 -17.10
C SER A 579 -7.57 -38.25 -16.77
N ASP A 580 -7.63 -37.90 -15.48
CA ASP A 580 -8.43 -36.80 -14.97
C ASP A 580 -7.69 -36.17 -13.78
N THR A 581 -7.12 -34.99 -14.00
CA THR A 581 -6.38 -34.27 -12.95
C THR A 581 -7.32 -33.58 -11.95
N ARG A 582 -8.63 -33.52 -12.23
CA ARG A 582 -9.62 -32.98 -11.29
C ARG A 582 -9.70 -33.83 -10.02
N GLU A 583 -9.37 -35.12 -10.08
CA GLU A 583 -9.39 -36.02 -8.92
C GLU A 583 -8.28 -35.72 -7.90
N VAL A 584 -7.25 -34.96 -8.29
CA VAL A 584 -6.06 -34.68 -7.48
C VAL A 584 -5.72 -33.19 -7.39
N SER A 585 -6.62 -32.35 -7.88
CA SER A 585 -6.57 -30.88 -7.76
C SER A 585 -7.88 -30.36 -7.19
N ASN A 586 -7.92 -29.08 -6.84
CA ASN A 586 -9.10 -28.46 -6.27
C ASN A 586 -9.44 -27.14 -6.95
N ASN A 587 -10.61 -27.12 -7.57
CA ASN A 587 -11.28 -25.91 -8.00
C ASN A 587 -12.47 -25.71 -7.05
N VAL A 588 -12.42 -24.77 -6.11
CA VAL A 588 -13.42 -24.64 -5.03
C VAL A 588 -14.12 -23.30 -5.13
N ARG A 589 -15.44 -23.29 -4.88
CA ARG A 589 -16.22 -22.05 -4.79
C ARG A 589 -16.83 -21.91 -3.40
N PHE A 590 -16.63 -20.75 -2.79
CA PHE A 590 -17.27 -20.32 -1.56
C PHE A 590 -18.35 -19.29 -1.93
N HIS A 591 -19.58 -19.52 -1.48
CA HIS A 591 -20.75 -18.71 -1.82
C HIS A 591 -21.48 -18.36 -0.53
N ASP A 592 -21.66 -17.06 -0.26
CA ASP A 592 -22.29 -16.57 0.97
C ASP A 592 -21.61 -17.12 2.24
N CYS A 593 -20.29 -17.33 2.20
CA CYS A 593 -19.53 -17.93 3.29
C CYS A 593 -19.00 -16.87 4.27
N THR A 594 -18.94 -17.20 5.56
CA THR A 594 -18.31 -16.34 6.58
C THR A 594 -16.99 -16.94 7.04
N PHE A 595 -15.90 -16.21 6.85
CA PHE A 595 -14.55 -16.58 7.30
C PHE A 595 -14.20 -15.80 8.56
N LEU A 596 -13.98 -16.53 9.64
CA LEU A 596 -13.40 -16.05 10.90
C LEU A 596 -11.97 -16.60 10.99
N GLY A 597 -11.14 -16.20 10.04
CA GLY A 597 -9.86 -16.85 9.76
C GLY A 597 -9.38 -16.65 8.32
N SER A 598 -8.44 -17.49 7.89
CA SER A 598 -7.74 -17.34 6.61
C SER A 598 -7.95 -18.54 5.70
N ILE A 599 -7.87 -18.30 4.40
CA ILE A 599 -7.82 -19.36 3.37
C ILE A 599 -6.36 -19.55 2.94
N ALA A 600 -5.86 -20.78 3.01
CA ALA A 600 -4.52 -21.14 2.57
C ALA A 600 -4.54 -22.45 1.77
N GLY A 601 -3.48 -22.79 1.05
CA GLY A 601 -3.44 -24.03 0.28
C GLY A 601 -2.04 -24.49 -0.08
N ASP A 602 -1.95 -25.72 -0.57
CA ASP A 602 -0.69 -26.33 -1.05
C ASP A 602 -0.10 -25.50 -2.21
N VAL A 603 1.21 -25.60 -2.50
CA VAL A 603 1.84 -24.81 -3.59
C VAL A 603 1.99 -25.65 -4.85
N PRO A 604 1.21 -25.40 -5.91
CA PRO A 604 1.51 -26.00 -7.20
C PRO A 604 2.83 -25.48 -7.77
N THR A 605 3.65 -26.38 -8.33
CA THR A 605 4.94 -26.05 -8.96
C THR A 605 4.78 -25.29 -10.28
N GLU A 606 3.56 -25.22 -10.82
CA GLU A 606 3.22 -24.54 -12.06
C GLU A 606 1.79 -23.97 -11.98
N PHE A 607 1.53 -22.85 -12.67
CA PHE A 607 0.22 -22.20 -12.61
C PHE A 607 -0.84 -22.95 -13.42
N THR A 608 -1.74 -23.64 -12.72
CA THR A 608 -2.78 -24.50 -13.31
C THR A 608 -4.19 -24.01 -12.98
N HIS A 609 -4.51 -22.78 -13.38
CA HIS A 609 -5.77 -22.09 -13.08
C HIS A 609 -7.07 -22.84 -13.42
N TRP A 610 -7.07 -23.82 -14.33
CA TRP A 610 -8.28 -24.62 -14.60
C TRP A 610 -8.57 -25.57 -13.43
N ARG A 611 -7.50 -26.03 -12.77
CA ARG A 611 -7.51 -27.07 -11.75
C ARG A 611 -7.36 -26.53 -10.34
N ASN A 612 -6.51 -25.52 -10.16
CA ASN A 612 -6.16 -24.91 -8.88
C ASN A 612 -6.72 -23.49 -8.84
N LYS A 613 -7.97 -23.37 -8.40
CA LYS A 613 -8.69 -22.11 -8.33
C LYS A 613 -9.58 -22.05 -7.10
N ILE A 614 -9.60 -20.90 -6.44
CA ILE A 614 -10.65 -20.57 -5.48
C ILE A 614 -11.48 -19.39 -6.00
N GLN A 615 -12.79 -19.45 -5.77
CA GLN A 615 -13.72 -18.38 -6.10
C GLN A 615 -14.53 -18.04 -4.85
N VAL A 616 -14.53 -16.79 -4.43
CA VAL A 616 -15.33 -16.28 -3.32
C VAL A 616 -16.42 -15.39 -3.91
N THR A 617 -17.68 -15.80 -3.75
CA THR A 617 -18.83 -15.21 -4.44
C THR A 617 -19.95 -14.90 -3.46
N GLY A 618 -20.93 -14.11 -3.90
CA GLY A 618 -22.09 -13.76 -3.07
C GLY A 618 -21.71 -12.90 -1.86
N GLU A 619 -22.53 -12.93 -0.81
CA GLU A 619 -22.40 -12.20 0.46
C GLU A 619 -21.36 -12.85 1.38
N SER A 620 -20.21 -13.22 0.81
CA SER A 620 -19.12 -13.79 1.59
C SER A 620 -18.40 -12.71 2.40
N ARG A 621 -18.07 -13.03 3.65
CA ARG A 621 -17.54 -12.06 4.64
C ARG A 621 -16.26 -12.59 5.27
N PHE A 622 -15.30 -11.72 5.57
CA PHE A 622 -14.10 -12.06 6.32
C PHE A 622 -13.98 -11.16 7.54
N PHE A 623 -13.69 -11.75 8.69
CA PHE A 623 -13.41 -11.03 9.91
C PHE A 623 -12.24 -11.70 10.63
N LEU A 624 -11.25 -10.91 11.02
CA LEU A 624 -10.07 -11.36 11.76
C LEU A 624 -9.84 -10.54 13.04
N ASP A 625 -10.44 -9.35 13.12
CA ASP A 625 -10.36 -8.48 14.29
C ASP A 625 -11.71 -8.50 15.05
N PRO A 626 -11.75 -8.96 16.32
CA PRO A 626 -12.94 -8.87 17.17
C PRO A 626 -13.44 -7.44 17.41
N SER A 627 -12.58 -6.43 17.19
CA SER A 627 -12.89 -5.00 17.34
C SER A 627 -13.23 -4.28 16.02
N ASP A 628 -13.31 -5.04 14.93
CA ASP A 628 -13.73 -4.52 13.62
C ASP A 628 -15.12 -3.86 13.71
N PRO A 629 -15.26 -2.57 13.36
CA PRO A 629 -16.56 -1.90 13.30
C PRO A 629 -17.53 -2.57 12.33
N ASP A 630 -17.05 -3.08 11.19
CA ASP A 630 -17.91 -3.73 10.18
C ASP A 630 -18.53 -5.01 10.72
N LEU A 631 -17.84 -5.69 11.64
CA LEU A 631 -18.35 -6.85 12.37
C LEU A 631 -19.48 -6.45 13.31
N ASP A 632 -19.34 -5.34 14.04
CA ASP A 632 -20.35 -4.86 14.99
C ASP A 632 -21.63 -4.38 14.28
N ASP A 633 -21.53 -3.94 13.01
CA ASP A 633 -22.67 -3.53 12.17
C ASP A 633 -23.43 -4.71 11.53
N GLN A 634 -22.89 -5.93 11.58
CA GLN A 634 -23.59 -7.13 11.10
C GLN A 634 -24.77 -7.52 12.01
N ASP A 635 -25.87 -7.98 11.41
CA ASP A 635 -27.03 -8.50 12.15
C ASP A 635 -26.67 -9.67 13.11
N ASP A 636 -25.70 -10.50 12.74
CA ASP A 636 -25.17 -11.62 13.53
C ASP A 636 -23.82 -11.32 14.20
N GLY A 637 -23.34 -10.07 14.14
CA GLY A 637 -22.01 -9.63 14.60
C GLY A 637 -21.67 -10.02 16.02
N ALA A 638 -22.60 -9.85 16.96
CA ALA A 638 -22.42 -10.26 18.36
C ALA A 638 -22.15 -11.78 18.53
N THR A 639 -22.62 -12.62 17.61
CA THR A 639 -22.34 -14.06 17.63
C THR A 639 -20.96 -14.35 17.06
N LEU A 640 -20.63 -13.73 15.94
CA LEU A 640 -19.34 -13.88 15.26
C LEU A 640 -18.18 -13.40 16.15
N LYS A 641 -18.36 -12.26 16.84
CA LYS A 641 -17.40 -11.71 17.82
C LYS A 641 -17.05 -12.70 18.92
N VAL A 642 -18.05 -13.40 19.48
CA VAL A 642 -17.83 -14.43 20.50
C VAL A 642 -17.01 -15.61 19.96
N VAL A 643 -17.16 -15.95 18.68
CA VAL A 643 -16.36 -16.99 18.04
C VAL A 643 -14.92 -16.52 17.84
N LEU A 644 -14.71 -15.31 17.33
CA LEU A 644 -13.37 -14.72 17.18
C LEU A 644 -12.63 -14.61 18.51
N GLU A 645 -13.28 -14.10 19.56
CA GLU A 645 -12.72 -14.01 20.92
C GLU A 645 -12.38 -15.38 21.55
N SER A 646 -12.83 -16.48 20.94
CA SER A 646 -12.51 -17.83 21.39
C SER A 646 -11.25 -18.42 20.74
N ILE A 647 -10.74 -17.81 19.68
CA ILE A 647 -9.47 -18.18 19.03
C ILE A 647 -8.31 -17.71 19.93
N ASP A 648 -7.23 -18.49 20.00
CA ASP A 648 -6.06 -18.10 20.78
C ASP A 648 -5.48 -16.77 20.22
N PRO A 649 -5.13 -15.78 21.06
CA PRO A 649 -4.58 -14.52 20.59
C PRO A 649 -3.32 -14.66 19.72
N VAL A 650 -2.50 -15.68 19.97
CA VAL A 650 -1.31 -15.96 19.15
C VAL A 650 -1.71 -16.47 17.76
N ASP A 651 -2.76 -17.29 17.68
CA ASP A 651 -3.27 -17.78 16.40
C ASP A 651 -3.97 -16.65 15.63
N LEU A 652 -4.72 -15.77 16.31
CA LEU A 652 -5.30 -14.57 15.70
C LEU A 652 -4.23 -13.67 15.08
N GLU A 653 -3.11 -13.47 15.76
CA GLU A 653 -1.97 -12.71 15.23
C GLU A 653 -1.34 -13.36 13.98
N GLN A 654 -1.30 -14.69 13.91
CA GLN A 654 -0.82 -15.39 12.71
C GLN A 654 -1.83 -15.30 11.55
N LEU A 655 -3.13 -15.43 11.84
CA LEU A 655 -4.20 -15.31 10.84
C LEU A 655 -4.27 -13.89 10.25
N SER A 656 -4.04 -12.85 11.06
CA SER A 656 -4.08 -11.45 10.62
C SER A 656 -2.99 -11.10 9.60
N ARG A 657 -1.92 -11.89 9.50
CA ARG A 657 -0.86 -11.69 8.50
C ARG A 657 -1.37 -11.86 7.07
N SER A 658 -2.39 -12.70 6.86
CA SER A 658 -2.94 -12.96 5.54
C SER A 658 -4.34 -13.56 5.59
N SER A 659 -5.34 -12.87 5.01
CA SER A 659 -6.67 -13.45 4.78
C SER A 659 -6.67 -14.53 3.69
N VAL A 660 -5.77 -14.42 2.70
CA VAL A 660 -5.64 -15.38 1.58
C VAL A 660 -4.17 -15.66 1.29
N LEU A 661 -3.70 -16.87 1.62
CA LEU A 661 -2.33 -17.34 1.38
C LEU A 661 -2.32 -18.46 0.33
N MET A 662 -2.44 -18.08 -0.94
CA MET A 662 -2.65 -19.00 -2.07
C MET A 662 -1.61 -18.80 -3.21
N PRO A 663 -0.30 -18.84 -2.92
CA PRO A 663 0.73 -18.63 -3.94
C PRO A 663 0.61 -19.68 -5.07
N GLY A 664 0.63 -19.23 -6.33
CA GLY A 664 0.50 -20.11 -7.50
C GLY A 664 -0.93 -20.56 -7.82
N TRP A 665 -1.94 -20.11 -7.09
CA TRP A 665 -3.36 -20.36 -7.39
C TRP A 665 -3.98 -19.22 -8.16
N SER A 666 -5.03 -19.52 -8.93
CA SER A 666 -5.93 -18.48 -9.40
C SER A 666 -6.98 -18.19 -8.32
N VAL A 667 -7.12 -16.93 -7.95
CA VAL A 667 -8.03 -16.46 -6.91
C VAL A 667 -8.98 -15.46 -7.52
N GLU A 668 -10.28 -15.69 -7.40
CA GLU A 668 -11.31 -14.72 -7.77
C GLU A 668 -12.15 -14.36 -6.56
N ILE A 669 -12.39 -13.08 -6.37
CA ILE A 669 -13.18 -12.57 -5.25
C ILE A 669 -14.21 -11.57 -5.75
N GLY A 670 -15.44 -11.78 -5.28
CA GLY A 670 -16.61 -10.99 -5.59
C GLY A 670 -17.52 -11.68 -6.61
N ALA A 671 -18.29 -10.90 -7.37
CA ALA A 671 -19.33 -11.45 -8.23
C ALA A 671 -19.41 -10.72 -9.57
N PHE A 672 -19.88 -11.42 -10.61
CA PHE A 672 -20.28 -10.83 -11.91
C PHE A 672 -21.68 -10.20 -11.84
N GLN A 673 -22.03 -9.68 -10.67
CA GLN A 673 -23.29 -9.02 -10.39
C GLN A 673 -23.00 -7.74 -9.62
N ASN A 674 -23.97 -6.84 -9.65
CA ASN A 674 -23.79 -5.51 -9.13
C ASN A 674 -24.80 -5.19 -8.02
N ASN A 675 -24.49 -5.64 -6.80
CA ASN A 675 -25.34 -5.46 -5.63
C ASN A 675 -24.57 -4.83 -4.47
N GLU A 676 -24.91 -3.60 -4.11
CA GLU A 676 -24.29 -2.85 -3.00
C GLU A 676 -24.55 -3.46 -1.61
N SER A 677 -25.52 -4.38 -1.46
CA SER A 677 -25.72 -5.10 -0.19
C SER A 677 -24.72 -6.25 0.02
N VAL A 678 -23.85 -6.51 -0.96
CA VAL A 678 -23.04 -7.72 -1.08
C VAL A 678 -21.59 -7.32 -1.27
N GLY A 679 -20.86 -7.12 -0.16
CA GLY A 679 -19.46 -6.71 -0.18
C GLY A 679 -18.53 -7.74 0.45
N VAL A 680 -17.31 -7.86 -0.09
CA VAL A 680 -16.22 -8.63 0.54
C VAL A 680 -15.18 -7.66 1.07
N ASN A 681 -14.94 -7.69 2.39
CA ASN A 681 -13.88 -6.92 3.03
C ASN A 681 -12.71 -7.86 3.33
N LEU A 682 -11.50 -7.54 2.85
CA LEU A 682 -10.29 -8.33 3.04
C LEU A 682 -9.25 -7.51 3.79
N THR A 683 -8.50 -8.15 4.69
CA THR A 683 -7.45 -7.49 5.45
C THR A 683 -6.12 -8.25 5.41
N GLY A 684 -5.03 -7.52 5.64
CA GLY A 684 -3.68 -8.09 5.67
C GLY A 684 -3.10 -8.37 4.28
N THR A 685 -2.10 -9.25 4.21
CA THR A 685 -1.46 -9.58 2.93
C THR A 685 -2.32 -10.58 2.15
N ILE A 686 -2.61 -10.30 0.88
CA ILE A 686 -3.35 -11.18 -0.03
C ILE A 686 -2.36 -11.76 -1.05
N ILE A 687 -2.07 -13.06 -0.94
CA ILE A 687 -1.09 -13.76 -1.77
C ILE A 687 -1.84 -14.68 -2.73
N SER A 688 -1.58 -14.52 -4.03
CA SER A 688 -2.16 -15.35 -5.08
C SER A 688 -1.16 -15.65 -6.19
N GLY A 689 -1.45 -16.60 -7.07
CA GLY A 689 -0.82 -16.65 -8.40
C GLY A 689 -1.31 -15.48 -9.24
N LEU A 690 -2.60 -15.48 -9.57
CA LEU A 690 -3.34 -14.35 -10.14
C LEU A 690 -4.54 -14.03 -9.24
N LEU A 691 -4.87 -12.75 -9.14
CA LEU A 691 -6.03 -12.27 -8.40
C LEU A 691 -6.94 -11.47 -9.32
N ASP A 692 -8.22 -11.79 -9.24
CA ASP A 692 -9.28 -11.05 -9.90
C ASP A 692 -10.32 -10.57 -8.87
N LEU A 693 -10.62 -9.27 -8.88
CA LEU A 693 -11.57 -8.62 -7.96
C LEU A 693 -12.69 -7.94 -8.75
N ARG A 694 -13.96 -8.32 -8.51
CA ARG A 694 -15.12 -7.76 -9.21
C ARG A 694 -16.31 -7.55 -8.28
N GLY A 695 -17.17 -6.57 -8.57
CA GLY A 695 -18.33 -6.26 -7.72
C GLY A 695 -17.98 -5.28 -6.59
N VAL A 696 -18.45 -5.53 -5.37
CA VAL A 696 -18.16 -4.68 -4.21
C VAL A 696 -17.10 -5.35 -3.34
N VAL A 697 -15.88 -4.81 -3.36
CA VAL A 697 -14.74 -5.37 -2.63
C VAL A 697 -13.94 -4.23 -1.99
N ASP A 698 -13.66 -4.35 -0.70
CA ASP A 698 -12.70 -3.48 -0.02
C ASP A 698 -11.51 -4.32 0.47
N VAL A 699 -10.29 -3.88 0.15
CA VAL A 699 -9.06 -4.53 0.58
C VAL A 699 -8.27 -3.53 1.42
N HIS A 700 -8.04 -3.85 2.69
CA HIS A 700 -7.19 -3.06 3.58
C HIS A 700 -5.92 -3.86 3.91
N GLY A 701 -4.87 -3.65 3.11
CA GLY A 701 -3.66 -4.45 3.14
C GLY A 701 -2.86 -4.35 1.83
N VAL A 702 -2.14 -5.43 1.49
CA VAL A 702 -1.31 -5.49 0.28
C VAL A 702 -1.64 -6.73 -0.54
N ILE A 703 -1.73 -6.57 -1.86
CA ILE A 703 -1.91 -7.68 -2.80
C ILE A 703 -0.56 -8.04 -3.43
N LEU A 704 -0.17 -9.31 -3.34
CA LEU A 704 1.05 -9.87 -3.90
C LEU A 704 0.70 -11.02 -4.87
N SER A 705 0.80 -10.75 -6.17
CA SER A 705 0.60 -11.75 -7.24
C SER A 705 1.94 -12.36 -7.66
N THR A 706 2.01 -13.69 -7.58
CA THR A 706 3.23 -14.49 -7.74
C THR A 706 3.41 -15.11 -9.13
N TYR A 707 2.37 -15.13 -9.97
CA TYR A 707 2.46 -15.76 -11.28
C TYR A 707 3.02 -14.81 -12.33
N ARG A 708 4.14 -15.18 -12.95
CA ARG A 708 4.66 -14.56 -14.16
C ARG A 708 4.40 -15.47 -15.37
N PRO A 709 3.66 -15.02 -16.39
CA PRO A 709 3.48 -15.81 -17.60
C PRO A 709 4.79 -15.93 -18.39
N VAL A 710 5.16 -17.15 -18.78
CA VAL A 710 6.36 -17.44 -19.59
C VAL A 710 5.96 -18.26 -20.81
N GLU A 711 6.28 -17.78 -22.01
CA GLU A 711 5.94 -18.49 -23.26
C GLU A 711 6.55 -19.89 -23.29
N GLY A 712 5.72 -20.90 -23.60
CA GLY A 712 6.16 -22.30 -23.67
C GLY A 712 6.24 -23.02 -22.32
N GLU A 713 5.86 -22.37 -21.22
CA GLU A 713 5.80 -22.96 -19.87
C GLU A 713 4.36 -22.92 -19.34
N GLY A 714 4.06 -23.79 -18.36
CA GLY A 714 2.74 -23.94 -17.75
C GLY A 714 1.55 -23.83 -18.72
N PRO A 715 0.61 -22.90 -18.48
CA PRO A 715 -0.58 -22.76 -19.31
C PRO A 715 -0.30 -22.18 -20.71
N LEU A 716 0.90 -21.63 -20.96
CA LEU A 716 1.31 -21.10 -22.26
C LEU A 716 2.03 -22.16 -23.13
N TYR A 717 2.24 -23.38 -22.62
CA TYR A 717 2.99 -24.43 -23.32
C TYR A 717 2.56 -24.66 -24.77
N TYR A 718 1.25 -24.67 -25.03
CA TYR A 718 0.68 -24.91 -26.37
C TYR A 718 0.56 -23.64 -27.23
N GLY A 719 1.46 -22.67 -27.04
CA GLY A 719 1.49 -21.41 -27.81
C GLY A 719 0.51 -20.37 -27.29
N GLY A 720 0.24 -20.38 -25.98
CA GLY A 720 -0.47 -19.30 -25.31
C GLY A 720 0.39 -18.03 -25.26
N LYS A 721 -0.26 -16.89 -25.05
CA LYS A 721 0.41 -15.59 -24.93
C LYS A 721 0.41 -15.09 -23.50
N ALA A 722 1.41 -14.28 -23.15
CA ALA A 722 1.53 -13.67 -21.83
C ALA A 722 0.44 -12.62 -21.55
N ASP A 723 -0.07 -11.96 -22.59
CA ASP A 723 -1.11 -10.92 -22.51
C ASP A 723 -2.52 -11.44 -22.17
N ALA A 724 -2.69 -12.76 -22.09
CA ALA A 724 -3.94 -13.41 -21.70
C ALA A 724 -4.07 -13.64 -20.18
N PHE A 725 -3.03 -13.33 -19.40
CA PHE A 725 -2.96 -13.59 -17.96
C PHE A 725 -2.76 -12.28 -17.21
N ASN A 726 -3.83 -11.84 -16.54
CA ASN A 726 -3.90 -10.53 -15.90
C ASN A 726 -4.26 -10.67 -14.43
N THR A 727 -3.84 -9.69 -13.63
CA THR A 727 -4.44 -9.38 -12.33
C THR A 727 -5.52 -8.33 -12.60
N THR A 728 -6.79 -8.74 -12.60
CA THR A 728 -7.90 -7.90 -13.05
C THR A 728 -8.70 -7.35 -11.88
N ILE A 729 -8.70 -6.04 -11.72
CA ILE A 729 -9.44 -5.35 -10.66
C ILE A 729 -10.49 -4.47 -11.32
N GLY A 730 -11.75 -4.74 -11.00
CA GLY A 730 -12.90 -4.16 -11.69
C GLY A 730 -13.26 -4.94 -12.97
N TYR A 731 -14.15 -4.36 -13.77
CA TYR A 731 -14.70 -5.04 -14.94
C TYR A 731 -13.95 -4.71 -16.23
N PHE A 732 -13.50 -5.76 -16.91
CA PHE A 732 -13.05 -5.75 -18.29
C PHE A 732 -13.73 -6.88 -19.07
N GLY A 733 -13.68 -6.79 -20.39
CA GLY A 733 -14.15 -7.86 -21.28
C GLY A 733 -13.07 -8.35 -22.23
N PRO A 734 -13.41 -9.37 -23.04
CA PRO A 734 -12.49 -9.94 -24.02
C PRO A 734 -11.93 -8.91 -25.02
N GLU A 735 -12.67 -7.86 -25.37
CA GLU A 735 -12.19 -6.77 -26.23
C GLU A 735 -11.08 -5.93 -25.58
N ASN A 736 -10.93 -5.99 -24.26
CA ASN A 736 -9.88 -5.30 -23.49
C ASN A 736 -8.73 -6.23 -23.05
N GLY A 737 -8.78 -7.51 -23.44
CA GLY A 737 -7.78 -8.52 -23.09
C GLY A 737 -8.08 -9.31 -21.83
N ASP A 738 -9.28 -9.17 -21.24
CA ASP A 738 -9.75 -10.04 -20.16
C ASP A 738 -10.68 -11.11 -20.74
N GLY A 739 -10.13 -12.30 -20.98
CA GLY A 739 -10.89 -13.42 -21.53
C GLY A 739 -11.84 -14.10 -20.55
N GLU A 740 -11.68 -13.86 -19.24
CA GLU A 740 -12.59 -14.36 -18.20
C GLU A 740 -13.77 -13.41 -17.97
N GLY A 741 -13.61 -12.13 -18.34
CA GLY A 741 -14.62 -11.09 -18.24
C GLY A 741 -15.74 -11.11 -19.29
N ILE A 742 -16.58 -10.07 -19.26
CA ILE A 742 -17.69 -9.84 -20.19
C ILE A 742 -17.58 -8.42 -20.74
N ASP A 743 -17.67 -8.27 -22.06
CA ASP A 743 -17.65 -6.96 -22.71
C ASP A 743 -18.78 -6.08 -22.22
N ASP A 744 -18.50 -4.80 -22.02
CA ASP A 744 -19.44 -3.86 -21.40
C ASP A 744 -20.80 -3.80 -22.11
N ALA A 745 -20.79 -3.91 -23.45
CA ALA A 745 -21.99 -3.91 -24.28
C ALA A 745 -22.86 -5.18 -24.12
N LEU A 746 -22.33 -6.24 -23.52
CA LEU A 746 -22.97 -7.56 -23.37
C LEU A 746 -23.38 -7.86 -21.92
N LYS A 747 -22.99 -7.03 -20.94
CA LYS A 747 -23.37 -7.21 -19.54
C LYS A 747 -24.90 -7.25 -19.37
N GLU A 748 -25.37 -8.22 -18.58
CA GLU A 748 -26.80 -8.35 -18.24
C GLU A 748 -27.20 -7.53 -17.00
N PHE A 749 -26.23 -6.96 -16.28
CA PHE A 749 -26.41 -6.08 -15.13
C PHE A 749 -25.96 -4.65 -15.44
N ALA A 750 -26.46 -3.68 -14.67
CA ALA A 750 -26.06 -2.27 -14.80
C ALA A 750 -25.01 -1.92 -13.73
N GLY A 751 -24.04 -1.07 -14.07
CA GLY A 751 -22.98 -0.57 -13.18
C GLY A 751 -21.71 -1.43 -13.17
N TYR A 752 -20.74 -1.06 -12.33
CA TYR A 752 -19.39 -1.64 -12.32
C TYR A 752 -18.95 -2.15 -10.94
N GLY A 753 -19.82 -2.09 -9.93
CA GLY A 753 -19.43 -2.34 -8.54
C GLY A 753 -18.63 -1.18 -7.98
N ARG A 754 -17.92 -1.43 -6.89
CA ARG A 754 -16.93 -0.53 -6.31
C ARG A 754 -15.83 -1.36 -5.68
N VAL A 755 -14.60 -1.19 -6.19
CA VAL A 755 -13.43 -1.86 -5.62
C VAL A 755 -12.51 -0.81 -5.03
N SER A 756 -12.25 -0.94 -3.73
CA SER A 756 -11.32 -0.10 -2.98
C SER A 756 -10.14 -0.95 -2.52
N ILE A 757 -8.93 -0.45 -2.70
CA ILE A 757 -7.71 -1.08 -2.20
C ILE A 757 -6.95 -0.02 -1.43
N ARG A 758 -6.68 -0.28 -0.16
CA ARG A 758 -6.00 0.63 0.75
C ARG A 758 -4.80 -0.07 1.33
N ALA A 759 -3.61 0.43 1.02
CA ALA A 759 -2.37 -0.05 1.59
C ALA A 759 -2.44 0.09 3.11
N ASN A 760 -2.10 -0.98 3.81
CA ASN A 760 -1.84 -0.93 5.24
C ASN A 760 -0.34 -1.20 5.45
N PRO A 761 0.50 -0.15 5.49
CA PRO A 761 1.94 -0.32 5.66
C PRO A 761 2.31 -0.86 7.05
N ASP A 762 1.39 -0.78 8.02
CA ASP A 762 1.56 -1.30 9.38
C ASP A 762 1.02 -2.75 9.53
N ALA A 763 0.50 -3.35 8.45
CA ALA A 763 0.00 -4.72 8.51
C ALA A 763 1.15 -5.71 8.75
N ALA A 764 0.92 -6.66 9.66
CA ALA A 764 1.85 -7.74 9.88
C ALA A 764 2.04 -8.55 8.59
N LEU A 765 3.29 -8.73 8.15
CA LEU A 765 3.59 -9.45 6.93
C LEU A 765 3.79 -10.96 7.20
N PRO A 766 3.47 -11.82 6.23
CA PRO A 766 3.88 -13.22 6.28
C PRO A 766 5.41 -13.34 6.18
N ASP A 767 5.95 -14.39 6.80
CA ASP A 767 7.38 -14.72 6.68
C ASP A 767 7.71 -15.23 5.27
N GLY A 768 8.93 -14.95 4.81
CA GLY A 768 9.55 -15.53 3.63
C GLY A 768 9.74 -14.59 2.45
N VAL A 769 9.04 -13.45 2.40
CA VAL A 769 9.23 -12.42 1.34
C VAL A 769 10.50 -11.63 1.64
N PRO A 770 11.59 -11.73 0.86
CA PRO A 770 12.77 -10.91 1.09
C PRO A 770 12.46 -9.45 0.73
N TRP A 771 12.48 -8.56 1.72
CA TRP A 771 12.22 -7.14 1.51
C TRP A 771 13.20 -6.28 2.33
N PRO A 772 13.63 -5.12 1.81
CA PRO A 772 14.34 -4.12 2.59
C PRO A 772 13.58 -3.74 3.87
N ILE A 773 14.29 -3.62 4.99
CA ILE A 773 13.74 -3.00 6.20
C ILE A 773 13.80 -1.47 6.08
N THR A 774 12.97 -0.78 6.84
CA THR A 774 12.85 0.68 6.83
C THR A 774 12.88 1.24 8.25
N ILE A 775 12.82 2.56 8.36
CA ILE A 775 12.60 3.25 9.63
C ILE A 775 11.35 4.14 9.57
N VAL A 776 10.63 4.22 10.68
CA VAL A 776 9.38 4.98 10.77
C VAL A 776 9.53 6.01 11.88
N PRO A 777 9.48 7.32 11.56
CA PRO A 777 9.63 8.35 12.58
C PRO A 777 8.40 8.43 13.50
N ASP A 778 8.59 8.33 14.81
CA ASP A 778 7.54 8.61 15.78
C ASP A 778 7.54 10.09 16.15
N GLY A 779 6.69 10.87 15.48
CA GLY A 779 6.56 12.32 15.73
C GLY A 779 6.14 12.67 17.17
N THR A 780 5.48 11.75 17.89
CA THR A 780 5.06 11.99 19.29
C THR A 780 6.22 11.89 20.28
N SER A 781 7.29 11.20 19.88
CA SER A 781 8.53 11.06 20.65
C SER A 781 9.46 12.29 20.54
N TYR A 782 9.14 13.26 19.67
CA TYR A 782 9.98 14.45 19.46
C TYR A 782 10.15 15.25 20.76
N GLN A 783 11.41 15.45 21.16
CA GLN A 783 11.75 16.19 22.38
C GLN A 783 12.79 17.28 22.11
N GLU A 784 12.57 18.46 22.71
CA GLU A 784 13.54 19.56 22.75
C GLU A 784 14.07 19.77 24.18
N GLY A 785 15.39 19.74 24.34
CA GLY A 785 16.06 20.14 25.57
C GLY A 785 16.12 19.06 26.65
N SER A 786 16.31 17.79 26.25
CA SER A 786 16.64 16.68 27.14
C SER A 786 17.94 16.88 27.92
#